data_AF-A0A8A3NVQ0-F1
#
_entry.id   AF-A0A8A3NVQ0-F1
#
_cell.length_a   1.000
_cell.length_b   1.000
_cell.length_c   1.000
_cell.angle_alpha   90.00
_cell.angle_beta   90.00
_cell.angle_gamma   90.00
#
_symmetry.space_group_name_H-M   'P 1'
#
loop_
_entity.id
_entity.type
_entity.pdbx_description
1 polymer ?
#
loop_
_entity_poly.entity_id
_entity_poly.type
_entity_poly.pdbx_seq_one_letter_code
_entity_poly.pdbx_strand_id
1 'polypeptide(L)'
;MPDGVPDPVQPSQSLKRPLDGERLEEAHPPQPILPEDSAITKAEKVERGGEPSAKRVKTEEKDHKALAADSRERVKGIAPIKAEYLVQSAGSRSATDIRNPAENDDIAEGKPRSDDRENGGKKKKREKGQNKDRQFGSWGDMIRLCNSRSNSPEFSPKECSFGDKCNCEHDLRKYLAKGKREDLTTFNSKCPVWEENGTCLAGWKCRFVGSHSKEVKREDGRMELVLIHDPDRMSVTVADGEETLRVVANVISTKDKVDLARRRTQTEKSDIYMKWLDKDSEEVNRQSNRKNGQNEEEKEENRAQYVEPPFLPSEKRRIYFGPETPVLAPLTTQGNLPFRRICVELGAQLTYSEMAMSIPLLQGMKGEWALMKAHESEITPPRVHPNSSSIVQNYDNSKDLKFGTQISANKPLQAIKAAEILSRLVPHLRVIDLNCGCPIDLVYRQGAGSALLDAPSKLEKMIRGMNAVSGEVPITAKIRMGTMTGKPNAHKTIERLAFGGPELRERLGAPGCAAITLHGRSRQQRYTKNADWSYIAECAALVKSYNQKKDDLIDTIMEPDARTLPNAPDGRLYFIGNGDCYSHIDYLDHVQNSGVDSVMVARGALVKPWIFEEIEQGQHLDKSASERLQYVEKFTRYGLEAWGSDEMGIGTTRRFLLEWLSFAHRYVPAGILEHLPPSLQDRPPAYRGRNDLETLLASDNYMDWMKISEMFLGPAHKDFKFQPKHKSNSYEIEAEG
;
A
#
# COMPACT_ATOMS: atom_id res chain seq x y z
N MET A 1 -53.28 15.67 -6.46
CA MET A 1 -54.60 16.15 -6.90
C MET A 1 -54.88 17.54 -6.31
N PRO A 2 -54.63 18.62 -7.06
CA PRO A 2 -53.71 18.72 -8.19
C PRO A 2 -52.25 18.72 -7.69
N ASP A 3 -51.33 19.40 -8.37
CA ASP A 3 -50.37 18.92 -9.38
C ASP A 3 -49.46 20.13 -9.73
N GLY A 4 -48.37 20.09 -10.50
CA GLY A 4 -47.66 19.00 -11.18
C GLY A 4 -46.68 19.58 -12.23
N VAL A 5 -45.46 19.03 -12.32
CA VAL A 5 -44.50 19.24 -13.42
C VAL A 5 -43.76 17.90 -13.66
N PRO A 6 -43.48 17.47 -14.92
CA PRO A 6 -43.17 16.07 -15.19
C PRO A 6 -41.67 15.71 -15.13
N ASP A 7 -41.42 14.46 -14.73
CA ASP A 7 -40.13 13.78 -14.79
C ASP A 7 -39.96 13.05 -16.16
N PRO A 8 -38.90 13.33 -16.94
CA PRO A 8 -38.62 12.62 -18.17
C PRO A 8 -37.49 11.58 -18.00
N VAL A 9 -37.87 10.31 -17.81
CA VAL A 9 -37.54 9.15 -18.68
C VAL A 9 -37.76 7.83 -17.90
N GLN A 10 -38.63 6.96 -18.44
CA GLN A 10 -38.87 5.61 -17.89
C GLN A 10 -37.78 4.60 -18.30
N PRO A 11 -37.51 3.56 -17.48
CA PRO A 11 -36.44 2.60 -17.71
C PRO A 11 -36.88 1.42 -18.61
N SER A 12 -36.75 1.54 -19.92
CA SER A 12 -36.90 0.37 -20.82
C SER A 12 -36.27 0.54 -22.22
N GLN A 13 -34.94 0.41 -22.34
CA GLN A 13 -34.30 -0.10 -23.57
C GLN A 13 -32.83 -0.50 -23.35
N SER A 14 -32.46 -1.69 -23.82
CA SER A 14 -31.08 -2.18 -23.79
C SER A 14 -30.32 -1.70 -25.02
N LEU A 15 -29.33 -0.82 -24.83
CA LEU A 15 -28.41 -0.42 -25.89
C LEU A 15 -27.20 -1.37 -25.91
N LYS A 16 -27.33 -2.47 -26.65
CA LYS A 16 -26.19 -3.30 -27.03
C LYS A 16 -25.27 -2.51 -27.96
N ARG A 17 -23.98 -2.50 -27.66
CA ARG A 17 -22.94 -1.97 -28.55
C ARG A 17 -22.73 -2.95 -29.72
N PRO A 18 -22.69 -2.50 -30.99
CA PRO A 18 -22.27 -3.36 -32.09
C PRO A 18 -20.83 -3.81 -31.90
N LEU A 19 -20.55 -5.05 -32.29
CA LEU A 19 -19.20 -5.58 -32.44
C LEU A 19 -18.70 -5.37 -33.89
N ASP A 20 -17.38 -5.49 -34.05
CA ASP A 20 -16.64 -5.67 -35.31
C ASP A 20 -16.42 -4.45 -36.23
N GLY A 21 -15.22 -3.87 -36.09
CA GLY A 21 -14.24 -3.66 -37.17
C GLY A 21 -14.54 -2.72 -38.35
N GLU A 22 -13.93 -1.52 -38.34
CA GLU A 22 -13.51 -0.80 -39.56
C GLU A 22 -12.32 0.15 -39.29
N ARG A 23 -11.56 0.51 -40.35
CA ARG A 23 -10.25 1.22 -40.26
C ARG A 23 -10.34 2.72 -40.53
N LEU A 24 -9.31 3.48 -40.10
CA LEU A 24 -9.04 4.87 -40.50
C LEU A 24 -7.57 5.02 -40.96
N GLU A 25 -7.36 5.63 -42.13
CA GLU A 25 -6.08 5.85 -42.83
C GLU A 25 -6.22 7.23 -43.57
N GLU A 26 -5.28 8.18 -43.70
CA GLU A 26 -3.82 8.29 -43.46
C GLU A 26 -3.43 9.77 -43.10
N ALA A 27 -2.14 10.19 -43.09
CA ALA A 27 -1.66 11.55 -42.71
C ALA A 27 -1.04 12.39 -43.86
N HIS A 28 -0.94 13.72 -43.70
CA HIS A 28 -0.40 14.68 -44.70
C HIS A 28 1.14 14.78 -44.75
N PRO A 29 1.75 15.14 -45.91
CA PRO A 29 3.20 15.14 -46.13
C PRO A 29 3.97 16.39 -45.61
N PRO A 30 5.31 16.31 -45.44
CA PRO A 30 6.14 17.37 -44.87
C PRO A 30 6.46 18.55 -45.82
N GLN A 31 6.74 19.71 -45.22
CA GLN A 31 7.07 20.98 -45.88
C GLN A 31 8.55 21.08 -46.29
N PRO A 32 8.90 21.82 -47.37
CA PRO A 32 10.28 21.95 -47.85
C PRO A 32 11.20 22.77 -46.93
N ILE A 33 12.51 22.59 -47.13
CA ILE A 33 13.58 23.38 -46.50
C ILE A 33 13.80 24.67 -47.29
N LEU A 34 13.84 25.80 -46.60
CA LEU A 34 14.10 27.12 -47.17
C LEU A 34 15.55 27.56 -46.90
N PRO A 35 16.13 28.45 -47.74
CA PRO A 35 17.51 28.91 -47.58
C PRO A 35 17.79 29.52 -46.20
N GLU A 36 16.80 30.19 -45.62
CA GLU A 36 16.87 30.89 -44.33
C GLU A 36 16.52 30.05 -43.09
N ASP A 37 16.25 28.75 -43.21
CA ASP A 37 16.08 27.86 -42.03
C ASP A 37 17.38 27.74 -41.19
N SER A 38 17.25 27.64 -39.87
CA SER A 38 18.41 27.48 -38.96
C SER A 38 19.07 26.10 -39.09
N ALA A 39 20.30 25.91 -38.58
CA ALA A 39 20.98 24.61 -38.62
C ALA A 39 20.21 23.48 -37.90
N ILE A 40 19.52 23.81 -36.80
CA ILE A 40 18.68 22.85 -36.05
C ILE A 40 17.39 22.55 -36.84
N THR A 41 16.77 23.58 -37.41
CA THR A 41 15.54 23.43 -38.24
C THR A 41 15.82 22.67 -39.54
N LYS A 42 17.02 22.84 -40.13
CA LYS A 42 17.51 22.06 -41.27
C LYS A 42 17.76 20.60 -40.87
N ALA A 43 18.30 20.33 -39.69
CA ALA A 43 18.44 18.96 -39.17
C ALA A 43 17.08 18.28 -38.94
N GLU A 44 16.13 18.95 -38.26
CA GLU A 44 14.77 18.43 -38.04
C GLU A 44 14.00 18.19 -39.35
N LYS A 45 14.21 19.02 -40.38
CA LYS A 45 13.58 18.83 -41.71
C LYS A 45 14.27 17.73 -42.53
N VAL A 46 15.57 17.49 -42.34
CA VAL A 46 16.29 16.36 -42.97
C VAL A 46 15.89 15.02 -42.33
N GLU A 47 15.74 14.95 -41.00
CA GLU A 47 15.23 13.73 -40.33
C GLU A 47 13.77 13.40 -40.66
N ARG A 48 13.00 14.35 -41.21
CA ARG A 48 11.62 14.15 -41.68
C ARG A 48 11.49 13.88 -43.19
N GLY A 49 12.61 13.78 -43.92
CA GLY A 49 12.65 13.64 -45.38
C GLY A 49 13.22 12.30 -45.87
N GLY A 50 12.55 11.18 -45.53
CA GLY A 50 12.88 9.84 -46.04
C GLY A 50 11.65 9.15 -46.63
N GLU A 51 11.79 8.51 -47.80
CA GLU A 51 10.69 8.09 -48.67
C GLU A 51 9.85 6.89 -48.16
N PRO A 52 8.54 6.83 -48.48
CA PRO A 52 7.67 5.70 -48.17
C PRO A 52 7.60 4.65 -49.30
N SER A 53 7.43 3.37 -48.94
CA SER A 53 7.05 2.29 -49.88
C SER A 53 5.56 2.38 -50.25
N ALA A 54 5.20 2.02 -51.48
CA ALA A 54 4.00 2.57 -52.14
C ALA A 54 2.87 1.59 -52.48
N LYS A 55 1.66 2.18 -52.67
CA LYS A 55 0.39 1.67 -53.29
C LYS A 55 -0.58 1.00 -52.30
N ARG A 56 -1.90 1.30 -52.29
CA ARG A 56 -2.81 1.68 -53.41
C ARG A 56 -4.05 2.51 -52.98
N VAL A 57 -4.69 3.16 -53.96
CA VAL A 57 -5.61 4.33 -53.93
C VAL A 57 -7.11 4.10 -53.54
N LYS A 58 -7.64 5.05 -52.74
CA LYS A 58 -8.99 5.69 -52.57
C LYS A 58 -10.22 5.41 -53.48
N THR A 59 -11.41 5.59 -52.84
CA THR A 59 -12.59 6.46 -53.22
C THR A 59 -13.42 6.73 -51.94
N GLU A 60 -13.58 7.95 -51.41
CA GLU A 60 -14.54 9.06 -51.72
C GLU A 60 -15.99 8.94 -51.15
N GLU A 61 -16.32 9.82 -50.19
CA GLU A 61 -17.59 10.59 -49.91
C GLU A 61 -17.67 10.90 -48.38
N LYS A 62 -17.61 12.14 -47.86
CA LYS A 62 -18.43 13.38 -47.95
C LYS A 62 -19.44 13.58 -46.79
N ASP A 63 -19.03 14.47 -45.88
CA ASP A 63 -19.80 15.36 -45.00
C ASP A 63 -21.19 14.95 -44.44
N HIS A 64 -21.25 14.82 -43.10
CA HIS A 64 -22.39 15.29 -42.33
C HIS A 64 -21.93 16.16 -41.14
N LYS A 65 -22.38 17.42 -41.10
CA LYS A 65 -22.13 18.34 -39.99
C LYS A 65 -22.89 17.90 -38.73
N ALA A 66 -22.16 17.64 -37.64
CA ALA A 66 -22.70 17.57 -36.28
C ALA A 66 -22.35 18.84 -35.49
N LEU A 67 -23.14 19.12 -34.45
CA LEU A 67 -23.14 20.39 -33.71
C LEU A 67 -21.82 20.64 -32.96
N ALA A 68 -21.44 21.91 -32.84
CA ALA A 68 -20.21 22.33 -32.19
C ALA A 68 -20.23 22.06 -30.68
N ALA A 69 -19.31 21.22 -30.22
CA ALA A 69 -18.87 21.19 -28.82
C ALA A 69 -17.75 22.23 -28.62
N ASP A 70 -17.73 22.92 -27.47
CA ASP A 70 -16.66 23.85 -27.11
C ASP A 70 -15.37 23.07 -26.81
N SER A 71 -14.54 22.88 -27.83
CA SER A 71 -13.42 21.94 -27.83
C SER A 71 -12.14 22.57 -27.28
N ARG A 72 -12.05 22.72 -25.96
CA ARG A 72 -10.75 22.84 -25.29
C ARG A 72 -10.11 21.46 -25.22
N GLU A 73 -9.12 21.21 -26.07
CA GLU A 73 -8.41 19.92 -26.06
C GLU A 73 -7.77 19.66 -24.68
N ARG A 74 -7.97 18.44 -24.18
CA ARG A 74 -7.49 18.02 -22.85
C ARG A 74 -5.96 18.13 -22.76
N VAL A 75 -5.47 19.10 -21.99
CA VAL A 75 -4.04 19.27 -21.73
C VAL A 75 -3.52 18.18 -20.80
N LYS A 76 -2.66 17.30 -21.31
CA LYS A 76 -2.08 16.18 -20.56
C LYS A 76 -1.36 16.64 -19.29
N GLY A 77 -1.76 16.11 -18.13
CA GLY A 77 -1.16 16.44 -16.83
C GLY A 77 -1.79 17.63 -16.11
N ILE A 78 -2.76 18.32 -16.73
CA ILE A 78 -3.60 19.34 -16.07
C ILE A 78 -5.00 18.74 -15.89
N ALA A 79 -5.58 18.88 -14.70
CA ALA A 79 -6.95 18.42 -14.46
C ALA A 79 -7.93 19.41 -15.12
N PRO A 80 -8.90 18.93 -15.92
CA PRO A 80 -9.83 19.81 -16.63
C PRO A 80 -10.91 20.28 -15.65
N ILE A 81 -10.72 21.46 -15.06
CA ILE A 81 -11.64 22.09 -14.10
C ILE A 81 -12.48 23.15 -14.83
N LYS A 82 -13.80 23.11 -14.62
CA LYS A 82 -14.74 24.04 -15.26
C LYS A 82 -14.39 25.49 -14.92
N ALA A 83 -14.53 26.37 -15.92
CA ALA A 83 -14.01 27.73 -15.90
C ALA A 83 -14.49 28.58 -14.70
N GLU A 84 -15.71 28.37 -14.21
CA GLU A 84 -16.30 29.08 -13.08
C GLU A 84 -15.64 28.79 -11.71
N TYR A 85 -14.87 27.71 -11.60
CA TYR A 85 -14.11 27.37 -10.38
C TYR A 85 -12.64 27.80 -10.44
N LEU A 86 -12.14 28.22 -11.61
CA LEU A 86 -10.74 28.63 -11.79
C LEU A 86 -10.46 29.98 -11.15
N VAL A 87 -9.38 30.08 -10.37
CA VAL A 87 -8.95 31.35 -9.79
C VAL A 87 -8.18 32.15 -10.85
N GLN A 88 -8.75 33.29 -11.27
CA GLN A 88 -8.08 34.21 -12.18
C GLN A 88 -6.94 34.95 -11.46
N SER A 89 -5.69 34.52 -11.68
CA SER A 89 -4.51 35.24 -11.18
C SER A 89 -4.37 36.60 -11.87
N ALA A 90 -4.69 37.67 -11.13
CA ALA A 90 -4.35 39.04 -11.49
C ALA A 90 -2.82 39.23 -11.38
N GLY A 91 -2.11 38.99 -12.49
CA GLY A 91 -0.65 39.07 -12.56
C GLY A 91 -0.04 37.76 -13.06
N SER A 92 0.70 37.83 -14.17
CA SER A 92 1.30 36.68 -14.83
C SER A 92 2.42 36.02 -14.00
N ARG A 93 2.05 35.09 -13.12
CA ARG A 93 2.80 33.83 -13.02
C ARG A 93 2.30 32.95 -14.14
N SER A 94 3.08 32.82 -15.21
CA SER A 94 2.73 31.97 -16.33
C SER A 94 2.57 30.51 -15.87
N ALA A 95 1.67 29.77 -16.49
CA ALA A 95 1.44 28.34 -16.21
C ALA A 95 2.65 27.42 -16.49
N THR A 96 3.80 28.00 -16.84
CA THR A 96 5.09 27.34 -17.08
C THR A 96 5.95 27.19 -15.83
N ASP A 97 5.61 27.80 -14.68
CA ASP A 97 6.34 27.58 -13.41
C ASP A 97 5.94 26.26 -12.70
N ILE A 98 5.21 25.37 -13.41
CA ILE A 98 4.96 23.97 -13.02
C ILE A 98 6.28 23.18 -13.15
N ARG A 99 7.14 23.34 -12.15
CA ARG A 99 8.40 22.58 -12.01
C ARG A 99 8.11 21.09 -12.00
N ASN A 100 8.82 20.35 -12.85
CA ASN A 100 8.58 18.96 -13.25
C ASN A 100 8.05 18.04 -12.10
N PRO A 101 6.72 17.83 -11.98
CA PRO A 101 6.12 17.20 -10.79
C PRO A 101 6.48 15.73 -10.62
N ALA A 102 6.96 15.07 -11.68
CA ALA A 102 7.50 13.73 -11.64
C ALA A 102 8.73 13.62 -10.72
N GLU A 103 9.51 14.70 -10.54
CA GLU A 103 10.63 14.72 -9.60
C GLU A 103 10.18 14.75 -8.14
N ASN A 104 9.02 15.34 -7.85
CA ASN A 104 8.51 15.52 -6.50
C ASN A 104 8.05 14.20 -5.85
N ASP A 105 7.28 13.38 -6.57
CA ASP A 105 6.90 12.04 -6.13
C ASP A 105 8.14 11.10 -6.07
N ASP A 106 9.13 11.29 -6.95
CA ASP A 106 10.38 10.54 -6.95
C ASP A 106 11.30 10.87 -5.76
N ILE A 107 11.40 12.15 -5.38
CA ILE A 107 12.16 12.66 -4.23
C ILE A 107 11.60 12.06 -2.93
N ALA A 108 10.27 11.99 -2.80
CA ALA A 108 9.60 11.44 -1.62
C ALA A 108 9.99 9.98 -1.33
N GLU A 109 10.22 9.18 -2.38
CA GLU A 109 10.70 7.80 -2.31
C GLU A 109 12.23 7.68 -2.50
N GLY A 110 12.97 8.77 -2.29
CA GLY A 110 14.42 8.78 -2.17
C GLY A 110 15.19 8.68 -3.48
N LYS A 111 14.84 9.48 -4.50
CA LYS A 111 15.70 9.73 -5.67
C LYS A 111 16.74 10.79 -5.31
N PRO A 112 18.06 10.49 -5.36
CA PRO A 112 19.06 11.56 -5.31
C PRO A 112 18.98 12.39 -6.60
N ARG A 113 19.15 13.71 -6.51
CA ARG A 113 19.40 14.55 -7.70
C ARG A 113 20.66 14.07 -8.40
N SER A 114 20.69 14.18 -9.73
CA SER A 114 21.90 13.96 -10.53
C SER A 114 23.01 14.91 -10.08
N ASP A 115 24.24 14.39 -9.98
CA ASP A 115 25.42 15.25 -9.95
C ASP A 115 25.62 15.75 -11.40
N ASP A 116 25.07 16.92 -11.72
CA ASP A 116 25.35 17.62 -12.99
C ASP A 116 26.82 18.05 -13.00
N ARG A 117 27.67 17.19 -13.53
CA ARG A 117 29.09 17.47 -13.76
C ARG A 117 29.24 18.28 -15.05
N GLU A 118 29.10 19.60 -14.96
CA GLU A 118 29.87 20.56 -15.78
C GLU A 118 29.61 22.02 -15.37
N ASN A 119 30.32 22.49 -14.35
CA ASN A 119 31.11 23.74 -14.46
C ASN A 119 31.97 23.99 -13.21
N GLY A 120 33.12 24.63 -13.40
CA GLY A 120 34.09 24.91 -12.34
C GLY A 120 33.64 26.03 -11.40
N GLY A 121 33.21 25.68 -10.18
CA GLY A 121 32.86 26.64 -9.13
C GLY A 121 33.17 26.11 -7.73
N LYS A 122 33.63 26.99 -6.82
CA LYS A 122 34.06 26.60 -5.46
C LYS A 122 32.95 25.87 -4.69
N LYS A 123 33.23 24.64 -4.25
CA LYS A 123 32.30 23.77 -3.50
C LYS A 123 31.87 24.40 -2.17
N LYS A 124 30.64 24.92 -2.07
CA LYS A 124 29.88 24.87 -0.82
C LYS A 124 29.41 23.42 -0.61
N LYS A 125 29.73 22.86 0.56
CA LYS A 125 29.31 21.51 0.97
C LYS A 125 27.78 21.54 1.13
N ARG A 126 27.02 21.00 0.16
CA ARG A 126 25.56 20.82 0.27
C ARG A 126 25.26 19.38 0.66
N GLU A 127 24.32 19.21 1.60
CA GLU A 127 24.07 17.93 2.28
C GLU A 127 23.39 16.90 1.37
N LYS A 128 23.84 15.64 1.49
CA LYS A 128 23.36 14.52 0.65
C LYS A 128 22.21 13.78 1.34
N GLY A 129 20.98 14.13 0.95
CA GLY A 129 19.77 13.32 1.19
C GLY A 129 18.70 14.05 1.98
N GLN A 130 17.73 14.65 1.27
CA GLN A 130 16.66 15.51 1.82
C GLN A 130 15.76 14.86 2.90
N ASN A 131 15.83 13.55 3.10
CA ASN A 131 15.06 12.82 4.10
C ASN A 131 15.85 12.42 5.36
N LYS A 132 17.15 12.77 5.47
CA LYS A 132 17.98 12.43 6.63
C LYS A 132 17.88 13.41 7.80
N ASP A 133 17.51 14.66 7.53
CA ASP A 133 17.51 15.75 8.51
C ASP A 133 16.10 16.18 8.96
N ARG A 134 15.08 15.33 8.73
CA ARG A 134 13.73 15.55 9.28
C ARG A 134 13.75 15.38 10.80
N GLN A 135 13.86 16.50 11.53
CA GLN A 135 13.71 16.53 12.98
C GLN A 135 12.24 16.36 13.35
N PHE A 136 11.88 15.19 13.88
CA PHE A 136 10.59 15.00 14.54
C PHE A 136 10.61 15.68 15.90
N GLY A 137 9.53 16.38 16.22
CA GLY A 137 9.30 16.91 17.56
C GLY A 137 9.23 15.79 18.61
N SER A 138 9.37 16.17 19.88
CA SER A 138 9.00 15.31 21.02
C SER A 138 7.72 15.87 21.62
N TRP A 139 6.71 15.02 21.83
CA TRP A 139 5.45 15.37 22.48
C TRP A 139 5.10 14.32 23.52
N GLY A 140 4.58 14.76 24.65
CA GLY A 140 4.30 13.94 25.82
C GLY A 140 4.04 14.81 27.04
N ASP A 141 3.55 14.19 28.11
CA ASP A 141 3.26 14.90 29.37
C ASP A 141 4.52 15.53 29.99
N MET A 142 4.34 16.68 30.65
CA MET A 142 5.39 17.36 31.39
C MET A 142 5.89 16.54 32.59
N ILE A 143 5.02 15.70 33.16
CA ILE A 143 5.35 14.75 34.22
C ILE A 143 4.89 13.36 33.77
N ARG A 144 5.77 12.36 33.85
CA ARG A 144 5.44 10.99 33.47
C ARG A 144 4.72 10.26 34.60
N LEU A 145 3.43 9.95 34.43
CA LEU A 145 2.68 9.11 35.37
C LEU A 145 3.17 7.64 35.34
N CYS A 146 3.40 7.06 36.51
CA CYS A 146 3.79 5.66 36.66
C CYS A 146 2.70 4.70 36.13
N ASN A 147 3.11 3.64 35.44
CA ASN A 147 2.18 2.64 34.88
C ASN A 147 1.39 1.87 35.95
N SER A 148 1.86 1.81 37.20
CA SER A 148 1.07 1.21 38.29
C SER A 148 -0.12 2.08 38.71
N ARG A 149 -0.12 3.36 38.30
CA ARG A 149 -1.19 4.33 38.55
C ARG A 149 -2.09 4.56 37.33
N SER A 150 -1.58 4.39 36.10
CA SER A 150 -2.30 4.86 34.89
C SER A 150 -3.70 4.29 34.72
N ASN A 151 -3.91 3.02 35.08
CA ASN A 151 -5.20 2.31 34.93
C ASN A 151 -5.72 1.81 36.29
N SER A 152 -5.44 2.51 37.39
CA SER A 152 -5.80 2.11 38.75
C SER A 152 -6.61 3.21 39.47
N PRO A 153 -7.52 2.85 40.40
CA PRO A 153 -8.12 3.81 41.32
C PRO A 153 -7.07 4.55 42.17
N GLU A 154 -7.37 5.78 42.60
CA GLU A 154 -6.43 6.63 43.34
C GLU A 154 -5.95 6.01 44.66
N PHE A 155 -6.84 5.39 45.44
CA PHE A 155 -6.51 4.78 46.73
C PHE A 155 -6.20 3.28 46.64
N SER A 156 -6.51 2.64 45.50
CA SER A 156 -6.22 1.22 45.24
C SER A 156 -5.26 1.02 44.04
N PRO A 157 -4.02 1.56 44.10
CA PRO A 157 -3.05 1.43 43.02
C PRO A 157 -2.48 0.01 42.89
N LYS A 158 -2.02 -0.35 41.70
CA LYS A 158 -1.13 -1.52 41.52
C LYS A 158 0.22 -1.23 42.21
N GLU A 159 0.91 -2.26 42.68
CA GLU A 159 2.25 -2.13 43.26
C GLU A 159 3.26 -1.68 42.20
N CYS A 160 4.21 -0.81 42.56
CA CYS A 160 5.25 -0.34 41.65
C CYS A 160 6.51 -1.19 41.80
N SER A 161 6.89 -1.94 40.76
CA SER A 161 8.09 -2.80 40.75
C SER A 161 9.42 -2.07 40.97
N PHE A 162 9.42 -0.73 40.92
CA PHE A 162 10.59 0.11 41.19
C PHE A 162 10.58 0.77 42.58
N GLY A 163 9.47 0.69 43.32
CA GLY A 163 9.28 1.33 44.62
C GLY A 163 9.71 2.80 44.64
N ASP A 164 10.47 3.17 45.67
CA ASP A 164 10.99 4.53 45.88
C ASP A 164 12.06 4.96 44.85
N LYS A 165 12.58 4.01 44.05
CA LYS A 165 13.54 4.30 42.96
C LYS A 165 12.85 4.62 41.63
N CYS A 166 11.52 4.77 41.62
CA CYS A 166 10.78 5.08 40.41
C CYS A 166 10.95 6.56 40.01
N ASN A 167 11.45 6.81 38.81
CA ASN A 167 11.56 8.17 38.23
C ASN A 167 10.23 8.68 37.63
N CYS A 168 9.09 8.07 37.98
CA CYS A 168 7.75 8.45 37.52
C CYS A 168 6.91 8.94 38.69
N GLU A 169 5.94 9.80 38.39
CA GLU A 169 5.02 10.35 39.38
C GLU A 169 4.03 9.28 39.86
N HIS A 170 3.75 9.31 41.17
CA HIS A 170 2.79 8.44 41.83
C HIS A 170 1.58 9.20 42.40
N ASP A 171 1.69 10.53 42.60
CA ASP A 171 0.57 11.40 42.93
C ASP A 171 -0.28 11.70 41.67
N LEU A 172 -1.46 11.06 41.62
CA LEU A 172 -2.39 11.19 40.50
C LEU A 172 -2.94 12.62 40.37
N ARG A 173 -3.27 13.30 41.47
CA ARG A 173 -3.85 14.66 41.43
C ARG A 173 -2.83 15.67 40.96
N LYS A 174 -1.57 15.56 41.41
CA LYS A 174 -0.45 16.37 40.92
C LYS A 174 -0.19 16.13 39.43
N TYR A 175 -0.26 14.89 38.95
CA TYR A 175 -0.14 14.58 37.53
C TYR A 175 -1.28 15.20 36.70
N LEU A 176 -2.54 15.05 37.14
CA LEU A 176 -3.70 15.62 36.43
C LEU A 176 -3.67 17.16 36.41
N ALA A 177 -3.23 17.80 37.49
CA ALA A 177 -3.22 19.26 37.61
C ALA A 177 -1.99 19.96 36.98
N LYS A 178 -0.83 19.27 36.89
CA LYS A 178 0.46 19.89 36.48
C LYS A 178 1.32 19.05 35.53
N GLY A 179 0.98 17.79 35.32
CA GLY A 179 1.76 16.87 34.49
C GLY A 179 1.21 16.72 33.08
N LYS A 180 -0.09 16.45 33.01
CA LYS A 180 -0.85 16.23 31.79
C LYS A 180 -1.29 17.56 31.16
N ARG A 181 -1.50 17.59 29.84
CA ARG A 181 -2.22 18.69 29.17
C ARG A 181 -3.73 18.59 29.43
N GLU A 182 -4.40 19.74 29.42
CA GLU A 182 -5.85 19.91 29.56
C GLU A 182 -6.65 18.94 28.68
N ASP A 183 -7.83 18.49 29.14
CA ASP A 183 -8.67 17.60 28.35
C ASP A 183 -9.19 18.28 27.07
N LEU A 184 -9.34 17.48 26.02
CA LEU A 184 -9.87 17.91 24.73
C LEU A 184 -11.40 18.01 24.79
N THR A 185 -11.93 19.11 24.25
CA THR A 185 -13.37 19.36 24.09
C THR A 185 -13.92 18.86 22.75
N THR A 186 -13.06 18.37 21.86
CA THR A 186 -13.46 17.71 20.60
C THR A 186 -14.27 16.45 20.91
N PHE A 187 -15.04 15.95 19.94
CA PHE A 187 -15.96 14.81 20.13
C PHE A 187 -16.96 15.01 21.30
N ASN A 188 -17.42 16.24 21.53
CA ASN A 188 -18.28 16.61 22.67
C ASN A 188 -17.66 16.27 24.03
N SER A 189 -16.34 16.42 24.16
CA SER A 189 -15.53 16.04 25.33
C SER A 189 -15.56 14.54 25.68
N LYS A 190 -16.00 13.67 24.77
CA LYS A 190 -16.06 12.22 24.98
C LYS A 190 -14.88 11.50 24.34
N CYS A 191 -14.35 10.49 25.04
CA CYS A 191 -13.25 9.66 24.55
C CYS A 191 -13.73 8.67 23.49
N PRO A 192 -13.32 8.77 22.20
CA PRO A 192 -13.80 7.86 21.16
C PRO A 192 -13.44 6.40 21.43
N VAL A 193 -12.28 6.15 22.06
CA VAL A 193 -11.83 4.80 22.41
C VAL A 193 -12.75 4.16 23.45
N TRP A 194 -13.17 4.93 24.47
CA TRP A 194 -14.08 4.45 25.52
C TRP A 194 -15.52 4.34 25.04
N GLU A 195 -15.99 5.24 24.17
CA GLU A 195 -17.31 5.14 23.55
C GLU A 195 -17.47 3.85 22.74
N GLU A 196 -16.43 3.42 22.02
CA GLU A 196 -16.47 2.18 21.26
C GLU A 196 -16.28 0.93 22.15
N ASN A 197 -15.26 0.95 23.02
CA ASN A 197 -14.75 -0.25 23.70
C ASN A 197 -15.18 -0.40 25.17
N GLY A 198 -15.99 0.52 25.71
CA GLY A 198 -16.38 0.57 27.12
C GLY A 198 -15.22 0.83 28.10
N THR A 199 -14.01 1.05 27.59
CA THR A 199 -12.77 1.11 28.37
C THR A 199 -11.70 1.89 27.59
N CYS A 200 -10.70 2.41 28.29
CA CYS A 200 -9.63 3.21 27.69
C CYS A 200 -8.28 2.80 28.27
N LEU A 201 -7.43 2.17 27.44
CA LEU A 201 -6.12 1.66 27.87
C LEU A 201 -5.11 2.77 28.26
N ALA A 202 -5.36 4.02 27.86
CA ALA A 202 -4.60 5.18 28.32
C ALA A 202 -4.97 5.62 29.75
N GLY A 203 -6.14 5.20 30.26
CA GLY A 203 -6.61 5.49 31.62
C GLY A 203 -6.52 6.97 31.96
N TRP A 204 -5.84 7.31 33.06
CA TRP A 204 -5.62 8.69 33.52
C TRP A 204 -4.80 9.56 32.55
N LYS A 205 -4.03 8.96 31.63
CA LYS A 205 -3.25 9.67 30.61
C LYS A 205 -4.11 10.12 29.41
N CYS A 206 -5.30 9.55 29.25
CA CYS A 206 -6.24 9.88 28.18
C CYS A 206 -6.60 11.37 28.19
N ARG A 207 -6.41 12.10 27.09
CA ARG A 207 -6.81 13.52 26.95
C ARG A 207 -8.34 13.74 26.90
N PHE A 208 -9.14 12.73 27.18
CA PHE A 208 -10.60 12.79 27.30
C PHE A 208 -11.08 12.12 28.61
N VAL A 209 -10.21 12.02 29.63
CA VAL A 209 -10.47 11.24 30.85
C VAL A 209 -11.71 11.71 31.62
N GLY A 210 -12.08 12.98 31.52
CA GLY A 210 -13.31 13.51 32.12
C GLY A 210 -14.60 12.79 31.69
N SER A 211 -14.61 12.15 30.51
CA SER A 211 -15.75 11.36 30.04
C SER A 211 -15.87 9.96 30.65
N HIS A 212 -14.77 9.42 31.19
CA HIS A 212 -14.68 8.07 31.73
C HIS A 212 -13.96 8.02 33.08
N SER A 213 -14.14 9.06 33.88
CA SER A 213 -13.71 9.11 35.28
C SER A 213 -14.75 9.83 36.12
N LYS A 214 -14.73 9.58 37.42
CA LYS A 214 -15.56 10.28 38.40
C LYS A 214 -14.86 10.34 39.74
N GLU A 215 -15.25 11.31 40.55
CA GLU A 215 -14.87 11.37 41.95
C GLU A 215 -15.98 10.76 42.81
N VAL A 216 -15.63 9.78 43.65
CA VAL A 216 -16.57 9.02 44.48
C VAL A 216 -16.26 9.24 45.94
N LYS A 217 -17.28 9.60 46.74
CA LYS A 217 -17.17 9.65 48.19
C LYS A 217 -17.16 8.24 48.77
N ARG A 218 -16.11 7.89 49.52
CA ARG A 218 -15.98 6.61 50.24
C ARG A 218 -16.63 6.68 51.63
N GLU A 219 -16.78 5.53 52.27
CA GLU A 219 -17.40 5.37 53.60
C GLU A 219 -16.65 6.15 54.69
N ASP A 220 -15.33 6.30 54.55
CA ASP A 220 -14.47 7.12 55.42
C ASP A 220 -14.57 8.64 55.15
N GLY A 221 -15.46 9.04 54.24
CA GLY A 221 -15.69 10.43 53.86
C GLY A 221 -14.69 11.02 52.86
N ARG A 222 -13.63 10.29 52.48
CA ARG A 222 -12.66 10.77 51.48
C ARG A 222 -13.23 10.68 50.07
N MET A 223 -12.79 11.60 49.21
CA MET A 223 -13.13 11.64 47.80
C MET A 223 -12.03 10.90 47.01
N GLU A 224 -12.38 9.87 46.25
CA GLU A 224 -11.45 9.08 45.44
C GLU A 224 -11.72 9.26 43.96
N LEU A 225 -10.67 9.52 43.17
CA LEU A 225 -10.72 9.47 41.71
C LEU A 225 -10.72 8.00 41.23
N VAL A 226 -11.75 7.64 40.47
CA VAL A 226 -11.91 6.30 39.87
C VAL A 226 -12.18 6.40 38.36
N LEU A 227 -11.63 5.46 37.60
CA LEU A 227 -11.98 5.27 36.18
C LEU A 227 -13.33 4.55 36.08
N ILE A 228 -14.09 4.86 35.03
CA ILE A 228 -15.37 4.23 34.71
C ILE A 228 -15.15 3.23 33.58
N HIS A 229 -15.65 2.01 33.76
CA HIS A 229 -15.72 1.00 32.72
C HIS A 229 -17.20 0.65 32.48
N ASP A 230 -17.55 0.47 31.22
CA ASP A 230 -18.84 -0.08 30.79
C ASP A 230 -18.68 -1.60 30.66
N PRO A 231 -19.27 -2.42 31.55
CA PRO A 231 -19.05 -3.86 31.57
C PRO A 231 -19.65 -4.57 30.35
N ASP A 232 -20.68 -4.00 29.72
CA ASP A 232 -21.38 -4.59 28.58
C ASP A 232 -20.59 -4.39 27.28
N ARG A 233 -19.86 -3.28 27.17
CA ARG A 233 -18.95 -2.97 26.04
C ARG A 233 -17.49 -3.36 26.25
N MET A 234 -17.07 -3.70 27.48
CA MET A 234 -15.64 -3.85 27.83
C MET A 234 -14.90 -4.90 26.98
N SER A 235 -14.22 -4.43 25.94
CA SER A 235 -13.59 -5.27 24.91
C SER A 235 -12.11 -5.55 25.18
N VAL A 236 -11.70 -5.88 26.41
CA VAL A 236 -10.28 -6.15 26.73
C VAL A 236 -9.93 -7.64 26.65
N THR A 237 -8.73 -7.91 26.14
CA THR A 237 -7.98 -9.18 26.24
C THR A 237 -6.65 -8.93 26.92
N VAL A 238 -6.20 -9.87 27.75
CA VAL A 238 -4.90 -9.79 28.44
C VAL A 238 -3.98 -10.87 27.89
N ALA A 239 -2.83 -10.48 27.36
CA ALA A 239 -1.80 -11.40 26.87
C ALA A 239 -0.47 -11.10 27.59
N ASP A 240 0.07 -12.08 28.33
CA ASP A 240 1.26 -11.95 29.19
C ASP A 240 1.28 -10.68 30.09
N GLY A 241 0.11 -10.25 30.56
CA GLY A 241 -0.03 -9.07 31.42
C GLY A 241 -0.11 -7.71 30.70
N GLU A 242 -0.08 -7.69 29.36
CA GLU A 242 -0.43 -6.50 28.57
C GLU A 242 -1.94 -6.56 28.19
N GLU A 243 -2.67 -5.50 28.55
CA GLU A 243 -4.07 -5.28 28.16
C GLU A 243 -4.13 -4.76 26.71
N THR A 244 -4.93 -5.40 25.85
CA THR A 244 -5.22 -4.95 24.47
C THR A 244 -6.69 -5.07 24.13
N LEU A 245 -7.16 -4.23 23.20
CA LEU A 245 -8.54 -4.27 22.70
C LEU A 245 -8.76 -5.53 21.84
N ARG A 246 -9.88 -6.22 22.05
CA ARG A 246 -10.29 -7.46 21.37
C ARG A 246 -10.42 -7.28 19.86
N VAL A 247 -10.82 -6.08 19.43
CA VAL A 247 -10.96 -5.70 18.01
C VAL A 247 -9.61 -5.62 17.27
N VAL A 248 -8.48 -5.72 17.98
CA VAL A 248 -7.12 -5.71 17.42
C VAL A 248 -6.48 -7.09 17.59
N ALA A 249 -6.30 -7.81 16.48
CA ALA A 249 -5.59 -9.08 16.47
C ALA A 249 -4.12 -8.93 16.06
N ASN A 250 -3.43 -10.07 15.98
CA ASN A 250 -1.99 -10.17 15.70
C ASN A 250 -1.11 -9.37 16.69
N VAL A 251 -1.62 -9.21 17.92
CA VAL A 251 -0.88 -8.69 19.06
C VAL A 251 0.03 -9.79 19.59
N ILE A 252 1.33 -9.59 19.46
CA ILE A 252 2.35 -10.47 20.04
C ILE A 252 2.74 -9.96 21.43
N SER A 253 3.09 -10.87 22.34
CA SER A 253 3.43 -10.51 23.70
C SER A 253 4.78 -9.78 23.81
N THR A 254 5.00 -9.04 24.91
CA THR A 254 6.32 -8.45 25.16
C THR A 254 7.39 -9.48 25.49
N LYS A 255 7.02 -10.67 26.00
CA LYS A 255 7.94 -11.80 26.20
C LYS A 255 8.51 -12.27 24.85
N ASP A 256 7.66 -12.55 23.86
CA ASP A 256 8.10 -13.02 22.54
C ASP A 256 8.99 -11.99 21.84
N LYS A 257 8.67 -10.70 21.93
CA LYS A 257 9.52 -9.60 21.41
C LYS A 257 10.89 -9.59 22.09
N VAL A 258 10.95 -9.81 23.40
CA VAL A 258 12.22 -9.88 24.16
C VAL A 258 13.01 -11.14 23.82
N ASP A 259 12.35 -12.28 23.63
CA ASP A 259 13.01 -13.54 23.30
C ASP A 259 13.51 -13.55 21.84
N LEU A 260 12.84 -12.88 20.90
CA LEU A 260 13.36 -12.56 19.57
C LEU A 260 14.60 -11.64 19.66
N ALA A 261 14.50 -10.52 20.38
CA ALA A 261 15.61 -9.58 20.56
C ALA A 261 16.85 -10.23 21.19
N ARG A 262 16.65 -11.18 22.12
CA ARG A 262 17.69 -11.97 22.78
C ARG A 262 18.08 -13.25 22.01
N ARG A 263 17.52 -13.49 20.82
CA ARG A 263 17.77 -14.68 19.96
C ARG A 263 17.52 -16.02 20.65
N ARG A 264 16.53 -16.06 21.54
CA ARG A 264 16.06 -17.26 22.26
C ARG A 264 14.98 -18.00 21.46
N THR A 265 14.19 -17.29 20.66
CA THR A 265 13.24 -17.88 19.72
C THR A 265 14.00 -18.65 18.65
N GLN A 266 13.85 -19.98 18.64
CA GLN A 266 14.52 -20.84 17.67
C GLN A 266 13.75 -20.90 16.34
N THR A 267 14.46 -21.25 15.26
CA THR A 267 13.94 -21.38 13.90
C THR A 267 14.37 -22.70 13.29
N GLU A 268 14.06 -23.80 13.99
CA GLU A 268 14.59 -25.14 13.70
C GLU A 268 14.33 -25.56 12.25
N LYS A 269 13.14 -25.30 11.72
CA LYS A 269 12.79 -25.61 10.32
C LYS A 269 13.69 -24.82 9.37
N SER A 270 13.79 -23.51 9.55
CA SER A 270 14.66 -22.66 8.73
C SER A 270 16.13 -23.08 8.81
N ASP A 271 16.62 -23.42 10.00
CA ASP A 271 18.02 -23.80 10.23
C ASP A 271 18.36 -25.17 9.61
N ILE A 272 17.41 -26.11 9.60
CA ILE A 272 17.52 -27.40 8.90
C ILE A 272 17.47 -27.19 7.38
N TYR A 273 16.48 -26.44 6.88
CA TYR A 273 16.31 -26.18 5.45
C TYR A 273 17.49 -25.41 4.85
N MET A 274 18.03 -24.42 5.57
CA MET A 274 19.20 -23.66 5.12
C MET A 274 20.46 -24.50 5.00
N LYS A 275 20.73 -25.41 5.96
CA LYS A 275 21.86 -26.35 5.87
C LYS A 275 21.79 -27.25 4.63
N TRP A 276 20.59 -27.62 4.20
CA TRP A 276 20.38 -28.33 2.94
C TRP A 276 20.56 -27.42 1.73
N LEU A 277 19.95 -26.23 1.74
CA LEU A 277 20.00 -25.26 0.64
C LEU A 277 21.43 -24.80 0.32
N ASP A 278 22.27 -24.65 1.34
CA ASP A 278 23.68 -24.29 1.18
C ASP A 278 24.45 -25.44 0.49
N LYS A 279 24.25 -26.70 0.93
CA LYS A 279 24.84 -27.89 0.28
C LYS A 279 24.40 -28.10 -1.17
N ASP A 280 23.10 -27.97 -1.44
CA ASP A 280 22.57 -28.04 -2.82
C ASP A 280 23.15 -26.93 -3.69
N SER A 281 23.30 -25.72 -3.13
CA SER A 281 23.93 -24.60 -3.84
C SER A 281 25.42 -24.84 -4.14
N GLU A 282 26.16 -25.49 -3.24
CA GLU A 282 27.56 -25.88 -3.47
C GLU A 282 27.68 -26.92 -4.59
N GLU A 283 26.80 -27.93 -4.60
CA GLU A 283 26.83 -28.99 -5.62
C GLU A 283 26.40 -28.47 -7.00
N VAL A 284 25.32 -27.68 -7.09
CA VAL A 284 24.90 -27.04 -8.35
C VAL A 284 26.00 -26.13 -8.92
N ASN A 285 26.74 -25.41 -8.06
CA ASN A 285 27.90 -24.61 -8.50
C ASN A 285 29.07 -25.50 -8.98
N ARG A 286 29.35 -26.61 -8.29
CA ARG A 286 30.37 -27.60 -8.70
C ARG A 286 30.04 -28.21 -10.06
N GLN A 287 28.79 -28.60 -10.29
CA GLN A 287 28.30 -29.10 -11.57
C GLN A 287 28.36 -28.02 -12.66
N SER A 288 27.91 -26.79 -12.38
CA SER A 288 27.94 -25.71 -13.39
C SER A 288 29.36 -25.33 -13.83
N ASN A 289 30.37 -25.49 -12.97
CA ASN A 289 31.78 -25.26 -13.32
C ASN A 289 32.39 -26.39 -14.16
N ARG A 290 31.76 -27.57 -14.24
CA ARG A 290 32.18 -28.73 -15.05
C ARG A 290 31.61 -28.74 -16.47
N LYS A 291 30.78 -27.77 -16.85
CA LYS A 291 29.92 -27.80 -18.06
C LYS A 291 30.60 -27.85 -19.45
N ASN A 292 31.93 -27.96 -19.55
CA ASN A 292 32.59 -28.26 -20.82
C ASN A 292 32.64 -29.79 -21.05
N GLY A 293 31.60 -30.34 -21.69
CA GLY A 293 31.66 -31.67 -22.30
C GLY A 293 30.94 -32.82 -21.57
N GLN A 294 29.99 -32.54 -20.68
CA GLN A 294 29.26 -33.60 -19.96
C GLN A 294 28.37 -34.45 -20.90
N ASN A 295 28.58 -35.78 -20.89
CA ASN A 295 27.72 -36.75 -21.57
C ASN A 295 26.40 -36.97 -20.79
N GLU A 296 25.39 -37.58 -21.44
CA GLU A 296 24.09 -37.87 -20.78
C GLU A 296 24.23 -38.76 -19.54
N GLU A 297 25.14 -39.74 -19.57
CA GLU A 297 25.42 -40.65 -18.45
C GLU A 297 25.85 -39.89 -17.18
N GLU A 298 26.69 -38.84 -17.31
CA GLU A 298 27.05 -37.98 -16.18
C GLU A 298 25.84 -37.18 -15.67
N LYS A 299 24.87 -36.80 -16.52
CA LYS A 299 23.67 -36.09 -16.06
C LYS A 299 22.77 -37.01 -15.26
N GLU A 300 22.64 -38.27 -15.67
CA GLU A 300 21.90 -39.29 -14.92
C GLU A 300 22.56 -39.61 -13.58
N GLU A 301 23.89 -39.75 -13.52
CA GLU A 301 24.63 -39.87 -12.25
C GLU A 301 24.43 -38.66 -11.33
N ASN A 302 24.54 -37.44 -11.87
CA ASN A 302 24.29 -36.21 -11.12
C ASN A 302 22.83 -36.10 -10.62
N ARG A 303 21.87 -36.73 -11.31
CA ARG A 303 20.47 -36.84 -10.88
C ARG A 303 20.32 -37.88 -9.76
N ALA A 304 20.99 -39.02 -9.87
CA ALA A 304 20.99 -40.08 -8.85
C ALA A 304 21.66 -39.67 -7.53
N GLN A 305 22.64 -38.75 -7.58
CA GLN A 305 23.29 -38.18 -6.39
C GLN A 305 22.49 -37.04 -5.73
N TYR A 306 21.30 -36.70 -6.22
CA TYR A 306 20.50 -35.63 -5.63
C TYR A 306 19.96 -36.01 -4.25
N VAL A 307 20.15 -35.10 -3.28
CA VAL A 307 19.55 -35.19 -1.95
C VAL A 307 18.35 -34.26 -1.88
N GLU A 308 17.16 -34.83 -1.73
CA GLU A 308 15.91 -34.09 -1.54
C GLU A 308 15.93 -33.16 -0.32
N PRO A 309 15.09 -32.11 -0.31
CA PRO A 309 14.98 -31.22 0.84
C PRO A 309 14.55 -31.98 2.09
N PRO A 310 15.02 -31.57 3.29
CA PRO A 310 14.81 -32.30 4.55
C PRO A 310 13.33 -32.39 4.96
N PHE A 311 12.48 -31.56 4.37
CA PHE A 311 11.03 -31.66 4.41
C PHE A 311 10.47 -30.89 3.20
N LEU A 312 9.34 -31.36 2.69
CA LEU A 312 8.51 -30.65 1.71
C LEU A 312 7.67 -29.58 2.41
N PRO A 313 7.09 -28.60 1.67
CA PRO A 313 6.15 -27.65 2.24
C PRO A 313 4.93 -28.34 2.87
N SER A 314 4.18 -27.61 3.69
CA SER A 314 2.85 -28.05 4.15
C SER A 314 1.79 -27.70 3.10
N GLU A 315 0.65 -28.39 3.09
CA GLU A 315 -0.51 -27.98 2.28
C GLU A 315 -0.87 -26.53 2.64
N LYS A 316 -1.12 -25.72 1.61
CA LYS A 316 -1.44 -24.30 1.75
C LYS A 316 -2.94 -24.10 1.88
N ARG A 317 -3.33 -23.20 2.77
CA ARG A 317 -4.72 -22.75 2.88
C ARG A 317 -5.11 -22.07 1.57
N ARG A 318 -6.21 -22.52 0.98
CA ARG A 318 -6.69 -22.05 -0.32
C ARG A 318 -7.21 -20.62 -0.18
N ILE A 319 -6.77 -19.73 -1.07
CA ILE A 319 -7.17 -18.31 -1.08
C ILE A 319 -7.86 -17.96 -2.41
N TYR A 320 -8.65 -16.89 -2.39
CA TYR A 320 -9.36 -16.40 -3.56
C TYR A 320 -8.87 -15.01 -4.03
N PHE A 321 -8.75 -14.83 -5.34
CA PHE A 321 -8.71 -13.52 -5.96
C PHE A 321 -9.65 -13.53 -7.17
N GLY A 322 -10.51 -12.53 -7.26
CA GLY A 322 -11.43 -12.32 -8.37
C GLY A 322 -11.79 -10.84 -8.57
N PRO A 323 -12.52 -10.52 -9.65
CA PRO A 323 -12.89 -9.14 -10.01
C PRO A 323 -13.53 -8.34 -8.88
N GLU A 324 -14.32 -8.98 -8.03
CA GLU A 324 -15.01 -8.40 -6.88
C GLU A 324 -14.11 -8.22 -5.64
N THR A 325 -12.82 -8.53 -5.74
CA THR A 325 -11.86 -8.45 -4.63
C THR A 325 -10.79 -7.37 -4.84
N PRO A 326 -11.16 -6.07 -4.92
CA PRO A 326 -10.19 -5.00 -5.09
C PRO A 326 -9.20 -4.96 -3.93
N VAL A 327 -7.91 -4.89 -4.26
CA VAL A 327 -6.81 -5.05 -3.30
C VAL A 327 -6.23 -3.70 -2.91
N LEU A 328 -6.19 -3.38 -1.62
CA LEU A 328 -5.41 -2.24 -1.12
C LEU A 328 -3.93 -2.60 -1.11
N ALA A 329 -3.11 -1.79 -1.77
CA ALA A 329 -1.67 -2.00 -1.82
C ALA A 329 -0.99 -1.91 -0.44
N PRO A 330 0.15 -2.59 -0.23
CA PRO A 330 1.07 -2.26 0.85
C PRO A 330 1.68 -0.87 0.60
N LEU A 331 1.33 0.09 1.47
CA LEU A 331 1.66 1.51 1.31
C LEU A 331 2.61 1.95 2.44
N THR A 332 3.91 2.04 2.18
CA THR A 332 4.89 2.49 3.18
C THR A 332 4.53 3.87 3.74
N THR A 333 4.55 4.01 5.07
CA THR A 333 4.12 5.18 5.87
C THR A 333 2.60 5.40 5.95
N GLN A 334 1.77 4.72 5.16
CA GLN A 334 0.34 5.07 5.00
C GLN A 334 -0.64 3.89 5.06
N GLY A 335 -0.19 2.65 4.85
CA GLY A 335 -0.94 1.40 5.03
C GLY A 335 -1.09 1.01 6.51
N ASN A 336 -1.21 2.01 7.38
CA ASN A 336 -1.45 1.82 8.81
C ASN A 336 -2.87 1.34 9.07
N LEU A 337 -3.08 0.68 10.23
CA LEU A 337 -4.36 0.06 10.59
C LEU A 337 -5.57 1.02 10.48
N PRO A 338 -5.50 2.30 10.95
CA PRO A 338 -6.58 3.27 10.74
C PRO A 338 -6.97 3.47 9.27
N PHE A 339 -5.99 3.66 8.37
CA PHE A 339 -6.26 3.84 6.94
C PHE A 339 -6.85 2.58 6.29
N ARG A 340 -6.31 1.40 6.63
CA ARG A 340 -6.80 0.13 6.08
C ARG A 340 -8.23 -0.16 6.53
N ARG A 341 -8.59 0.14 7.79
CA ARG A 341 -9.97 0.00 8.30
C ARG A 341 -10.96 0.83 7.48
N ILE A 342 -10.65 2.10 7.19
CA ILE A 342 -11.47 2.95 6.31
C ILE A 342 -11.63 2.33 4.92
N CYS A 343 -10.54 1.82 4.34
CA CYS A 343 -10.60 1.20 3.01
C CYS A 343 -11.49 -0.07 3.01
N VAL A 344 -11.43 -0.90 4.06
CA VAL A 344 -12.28 -2.10 4.20
C VAL A 344 -13.74 -1.73 4.38
N GLU A 345 -14.05 -0.71 5.20
CA GLU A 345 -15.42 -0.18 5.35
C GLU A 345 -15.99 0.37 4.04
N LEU A 346 -15.13 0.87 3.14
CA LEU A 346 -15.50 1.38 1.83
C LEU A 346 -15.40 0.32 0.72
N GLY A 347 -15.22 -0.96 1.05
CA GLY A 347 -15.33 -2.07 0.08
C GLY A 347 -14.02 -2.75 -0.32
N ALA A 348 -12.84 -2.34 0.19
CA ALA A 348 -11.59 -3.04 -0.05
C ALA A 348 -11.65 -4.45 0.53
N GLN A 349 -11.52 -5.47 -0.33
CA GLN A 349 -11.67 -6.86 0.12
C GLN A 349 -10.39 -7.49 0.64
N LEU A 350 -9.23 -6.94 0.28
CA LEU A 350 -7.92 -7.49 0.64
C LEU A 350 -6.98 -6.34 1.02
N THR A 351 -6.23 -6.50 2.11
CA THR A 351 -5.31 -5.48 2.64
C THR A 351 -3.95 -6.08 2.95
N TYR A 352 -2.91 -5.24 2.96
CA TYR A 352 -1.56 -5.63 3.37
C TYR A 352 -1.03 -4.70 4.46
N SER A 353 -0.16 -5.22 5.32
CA SER A 353 0.71 -4.40 6.16
C SER A 353 1.54 -3.42 5.32
N GLU A 354 2.10 -2.40 5.98
CA GLU A 354 3.25 -1.69 5.39
C GLU A 354 4.42 -2.68 5.16
N MET A 355 5.37 -2.32 4.28
CA MET A 355 6.53 -3.15 3.98
C MET A 355 7.42 -3.33 5.22
N ALA A 356 7.34 -4.50 5.85
CA ALA A 356 8.12 -4.84 7.03
C ALA A 356 9.52 -5.35 6.68
N MET A 357 10.54 -4.88 7.39
CA MET A 357 11.91 -5.32 7.21
C MET A 357 12.17 -6.60 8.02
N SER A 358 12.61 -7.66 7.35
CA SER A 358 12.80 -8.98 7.97
C SER A 358 13.79 -8.98 9.15
N ILE A 359 14.88 -8.21 9.10
CA ILE A 359 15.86 -8.15 10.20
C ILE A 359 15.26 -7.52 11.49
N PRO A 360 14.63 -6.33 11.45
CA PRO A 360 13.87 -5.79 12.58
C PRO A 360 12.79 -6.72 13.17
N LEU A 361 12.04 -7.46 12.35
CA LEU A 361 11.11 -8.49 12.84
C LEU A 361 11.84 -9.56 13.67
N LEU A 362 12.90 -10.14 13.10
CA LEU A 362 13.76 -11.14 13.76
C LEU A 362 14.47 -10.60 15.03
N GLN A 363 14.61 -9.28 15.15
CA GLN A 363 15.18 -8.60 16.32
C GLN A 363 14.12 -8.17 17.35
N GLY A 364 12.84 -8.53 17.18
CA GLY A 364 11.79 -8.18 18.13
C GLY A 364 11.45 -6.68 18.18
N MET A 365 11.80 -5.90 17.16
CA MET A 365 11.63 -4.44 17.18
C MET A 365 10.15 -4.05 17.23
N LYS A 366 9.75 -3.33 18.30
CA LYS A 366 8.34 -2.98 18.57
C LYS A 366 7.65 -2.26 17.40
N GLY A 367 8.36 -1.37 16.71
CA GLY A 367 7.82 -0.63 15.55
C GLY A 367 7.49 -1.53 14.36
N GLU A 368 8.30 -2.58 14.13
CA GLU A 368 8.09 -3.53 13.05
C GLU A 368 6.90 -4.46 13.33
N TRP A 369 6.82 -4.95 14.57
CA TRP A 369 5.72 -5.80 15.02
C TRP A 369 4.39 -5.05 15.12
N ALA A 370 4.39 -3.71 15.25
CA ALA A 370 3.18 -2.92 15.16
C ALA A 370 2.53 -2.95 13.76
N LEU A 371 3.30 -3.22 12.70
CA LEU A 371 2.79 -3.33 11.33
C LEU A 371 1.96 -4.60 11.11
N MET A 372 2.16 -5.64 11.93
CA MET A 372 1.45 -6.92 11.82
C MET A 372 0.04 -6.88 12.42
N LYS A 373 -0.29 -5.86 13.22
CA LYS A 373 -1.61 -5.68 13.81
C LYS A 373 -2.68 -5.54 12.72
N ALA A 374 -3.81 -6.20 12.92
CA ALA A 374 -5.00 -6.12 12.07
C ALA A 374 -6.23 -5.77 12.92
N HIS A 375 -7.17 -5.03 12.33
CA HIS A 375 -8.50 -4.85 12.92
C HIS A 375 -9.38 -6.08 12.62
N GLU A 376 -10.35 -6.39 13.46
CA GLU A 376 -11.27 -7.53 13.27
C GLU A 376 -11.96 -7.54 11.90
N SER A 377 -12.28 -6.37 11.34
CA SER A 377 -12.83 -6.25 9.98
C SER A 377 -11.89 -6.79 8.89
N GLU A 378 -10.58 -6.80 9.11
CA GLU A 378 -9.58 -7.36 8.20
C GLU A 378 -9.39 -8.89 8.36
N ILE A 379 -10.01 -9.50 9.38
CA ILE A 379 -9.97 -10.94 9.70
C ILE A 379 -11.25 -11.64 9.22
N THR A 380 -12.21 -10.89 8.68
CA THR A 380 -13.40 -11.46 8.05
C THR A 380 -13.09 -11.98 6.63
N PRO A 381 -13.75 -13.04 6.15
CA PRO A 381 -13.61 -13.52 4.78
C PRO A 381 -13.79 -12.44 3.71
N PRO A 382 -13.03 -12.47 2.60
CA PRO A 382 -13.31 -11.61 1.44
C PRO A 382 -14.65 -12.00 0.80
N ARG A 383 -15.31 -11.04 0.15
CA ARG A 383 -16.50 -11.29 -0.66
C ARG A 383 -16.17 -12.21 -1.85
N VAL A 384 -17.11 -13.10 -2.17
CA VAL A 384 -17.02 -14.04 -3.29
C VAL A 384 -18.37 -14.14 -3.99
N HIS A 385 -18.38 -14.05 -5.32
CA HIS A 385 -19.56 -14.37 -6.11
C HIS A 385 -19.64 -15.88 -6.38
N PRO A 386 -20.77 -16.56 -6.07
CA PRO A 386 -20.88 -18.03 -6.16
C PRO A 386 -20.54 -18.64 -7.53
N ASN A 387 -20.68 -17.87 -8.60
CA ASN A 387 -20.45 -18.32 -9.98
C ASN A 387 -19.10 -17.82 -10.55
N SER A 388 -18.17 -17.38 -9.72
CA SER A 388 -16.86 -16.93 -10.19
C SER A 388 -16.00 -18.09 -10.68
N SER A 389 -15.57 -18.01 -11.94
CA SER A 389 -14.60 -18.93 -12.55
C SER A 389 -13.18 -18.82 -11.97
N SER A 390 -12.97 -17.95 -10.98
CA SER A 390 -11.72 -17.83 -10.23
C SER A 390 -11.67 -18.62 -8.93
N ILE A 391 -12.78 -19.27 -8.52
CA ILE A 391 -12.80 -20.11 -7.31
C ILE A 391 -12.06 -21.43 -7.56
N VAL A 392 -11.03 -21.71 -6.76
CA VAL A 392 -10.30 -22.99 -6.77
C VAL A 392 -11.10 -24.11 -6.08
N GLN A 393 -10.81 -25.37 -6.44
CA GLN A 393 -11.52 -26.52 -5.87
C GLN A 393 -11.38 -26.58 -4.33
N ASN A 394 -12.45 -26.97 -3.64
CA ASN A 394 -12.57 -27.04 -2.17
C ASN A 394 -12.13 -25.75 -1.44
N TYR A 395 -12.28 -24.58 -2.07
CA TYR A 395 -12.07 -23.31 -1.40
C TYR A 395 -13.09 -23.12 -0.26
N ASP A 396 -12.57 -22.93 0.96
CA ASP A 396 -13.36 -22.67 2.16
C ASP A 396 -13.26 -21.18 2.52
N ASN A 397 -14.25 -20.41 2.08
CA ASN A 397 -14.30 -18.96 2.33
C ASN A 397 -14.24 -18.62 3.82
N SER A 398 -14.78 -19.48 4.71
CA SER A 398 -14.80 -19.21 6.16
C SER A 398 -13.41 -19.17 6.81
N LYS A 399 -12.39 -19.71 6.12
CA LYS A 399 -10.98 -19.72 6.55
C LYS A 399 -10.11 -18.69 5.83
N ASP A 400 -10.61 -18.04 4.79
CA ASP A 400 -9.91 -16.95 4.13
C ASP A 400 -10.08 -15.63 4.90
N LEU A 401 -9.15 -14.69 4.75
CA LEU A 401 -9.03 -13.46 5.53
C LEU A 401 -8.76 -12.28 4.58
N LYS A 402 -8.89 -11.01 5.03
CA LYS A 402 -8.46 -9.85 4.21
C LYS A 402 -6.98 -9.52 4.37
N PHE A 403 -6.45 -9.65 5.58
CA PHE A 403 -5.14 -9.11 5.97
C PHE A 403 -3.95 -10.02 5.61
N GLY A 404 -3.10 -9.58 4.68
CA GLY A 404 -1.76 -10.11 4.44
C GLY A 404 -0.64 -9.28 5.09
N THR A 405 0.54 -9.87 5.22
CA THR A 405 1.77 -9.13 5.56
C THR A 405 2.67 -9.02 4.34
N GLN A 406 3.37 -7.90 4.18
CA GLN A 406 4.44 -7.77 3.19
C GLN A 406 5.79 -7.63 3.91
N ILE A 407 6.75 -8.51 3.58
CA ILE A 407 8.12 -8.44 4.09
C ILE A 407 9.15 -8.08 3.01
N SER A 408 10.28 -7.54 3.44
CA SER A 408 11.46 -7.24 2.63
C SER A 408 12.71 -7.94 3.18
N ALA A 409 13.46 -8.60 2.30
CA ALA A 409 14.67 -9.35 2.63
C ALA A 409 15.67 -9.33 1.47
N ASN A 410 16.96 -9.49 1.77
CA ASN A 410 18.04 -9.55 0.76
C ASN A 410 18.74 -10.92 0.65
N LYS A 411 18.46 -11.84 1.59
CA LYS A 411 19.07 -13.18 1.69
C LYS A 411 18.01 -14.25 2.01
N PRO A 412 18.10 -15.47 1.43
CA PRO A 412 17.20 -16.58 1.75
C PRO A 412 17.02 -16.81 3.25
N LEU A 413 18.12 -16.91 4.00
CA LEU A 413 18.12 -17.06 5.47
C LEU A 413 17.20 -16.07 6.21
N GLN A 414 17.13 -14.81 5.78
CA GLN A 414 16.28 -13.80 6.42
C GLN A 414 14.81 -13.98 6.08
N ALA A 415 14.51 -14.22 4.80
CA ALA A 415 13.16 -14.40 4.30
C ALA A 415 12.50 -15.65 4.91
N ILE A 416 13.25 -16.75 4.94
CA ILE A 416 12.81 -18.05 5.48
C ILE A 416 12.57 -17.95 6.99
N LYS A 417 13.55 -17.43 7.76
CA LYS A 417 13.35 -17.24 9.22
C LYS A 417 12.21 -16.29 9.55
N ALA A 418 12.02 -15.21 8.79
CA ALA A 418 10.89 -14.32 8.98
C ALA A 418 9.55 -15.02 8.70
N ALA A 419 9.46 -15.84 7.65
CA ALA A 419 8.25 -16.60 7.34
C ALA A 419 7.90 -17.63 8.44
N GLU A 420 8.89 -18.35 8.99
CA GLU A 420 8.67 -19.28 10.10
C GLU A 420 8.18 -18.57 11.37
N ILE A 421 8.78 -17.44 11.71
CA ILE A 421 8.41 -16.65 12.90
C ILE A 421 7.05 -15.97 12.73
N LEU A 422 6.72 -15.44 11.54
CA LEU A 422 5.41 -14.87 11.25
C LEU A 422 4.32 -15.93 11.35
N SER A 423 4.49 -17.08 10.70
CA SER A 423 3.49 -18.17 10.72
C SER A 423 3.31 -18.80 12.11
N ARG A 424 4.26 -18.59 13.03
CA ARG A 424 4.18 -19.02 14.44
C ARG A 424 3.50 -18.01 15.35
N LEU A 425 3.80 -16.72 15.19
CA LEU A 425 3.41 -15.66 16.13
C LEU A 425 2.23 -14.79 15.63
N VAL A 426 1.83 -14.91 14.36
CA VAL A 426 0.78 -14.11 13.73
C VAL A 426 -0.33 -15.06 13.22
N PRO A 427 -1.29 -15.44 14.08
CA PRO A 427 -2.28 -16.48 13.74
C PRO A 427 -3.29 -16.02 12.68
N HIS A 428 -3.67 -14.73 12.66
CA HIS A 428 -4.63 -14.19 11.70
C HIS A 428 -3.91 -13.55 10.52
N LEU A 429 -3.20 -14.37 9.76
CA LEU A 429 -2.41 -13.95 8.61
C LEU A 429 -2.86 -14.64 7.34
N ARG A 430 -3.39 -13.86 6.37
CA ARG A 430 -3.88 -14.38 5.10
C ARG A 430 -2.77 -15.01 4.25
N VAL A 431 -1.70 -14.23 4.04
CA VAL A 431 -0.55 -14.53 3.18
C VAL A 431 0.69 -13.81 3.70
N ILE A 432 1.87 -14.30 3.32
CA ILE A 432 3.14 -13.57 3.43
C ILE A 432 3.58 -13.16 2.01
N ASP A 433 3.57 -11.87 1.70
CA ASP A 433 4.07 -11.31 0.44
C ASP A 433 5.56 -10.94 0.56
N LEU A 434 6.35 -11.33 -0.44
CA LEU A 434 7.75 -10.92 -0.56
C LEU A 434 7.85 -9.69 -1.47
N ASN A 435 8.26 -8.56 -0.90
CA ASN A 435 8.49 -7.33 -1.66
C ASN A 435 9.71 -7.49 -2.59
N CYS A 436 9.42 -7.61 -3.88
CA CYS A 436 10.38 -7.68 -4.98
C CYS A 436 10.28 -6.44 -5.89
N GLY A 437 9.65 -5.36 -5.42
CA GLY A 437 9.22 -4.23 -6.25
C GLY A 437 9.52 -2.83 -5.68
N CYS A 438 9.98 -2.73 -4.42
CA CYS A 438 10.34 -1.47 -3.80
C CYS A 438 11.50 -0.79 -4.58
N PRO A 439 11.33 0.45 -5.07
CA PRO A 439 12.35 1.13 -5.88
C PRO A 439 13.34 1.97 -5.05
N ILE A 440 13.11 2.10 -3.73
CA ILE A 440 13.89 2.94 -2.82
C ILE A 440 15.36 2.55 -2.89
N ASP A 441 16.22 3.53 -3.16
CA ASP A 441 17.65 3.33 -3.39
C ASP A 441 18.38 2.64 -2.22
N LEU A 442 17.97 2.92 -0.98
CA LEU A 442 18.53 2.26 0.22
C LEU A 442 18.24 0.76 0.24
N VAL A 443 16.99 0.37 -0.03
CA VAL A 443 16.53 -1.03 -0.06
C VAL A 443 17.17 -1.77 -1.24
N TYR A 444 17.20 -1.13 -2.41
CA TYR A 444 17.84 -1.67 -3.61
C TYR A 444 19.34 -1.93 -3.41
N ARG A 445 20.08 -0.98 -2.83
CA ARG A 445 21.53 -1.13 -2.57
C ARG A 445 21.85 -2.20 -1.53
N GLN A 446 20.91 -2.52 -0.65
CA GLN A 446 21.02 -3.65 0.26
C GLN A 446 20.76 -5.00 -0.44
N GLY A 447 20.30 -5.02 -1.69
CA GLY A 447 19.96 -6.24 -2.44
C GLY A 447 18.56 -6.78 -2.15
N ALA A 448 17.66 -5.94 -1.63
CA ALA A 448 16.25 -6.23 -1.37
C ALA A 448 15.33 -5.45 -2.34
N GLY A 449 14.01 -5.68 -2.25
CA GLY A 449 13.04 -5.00 -3.10
C GLY A 449 13.28 -5.31 -4.59
N SER A 450 13.24 -4.29 -5.44
CA SER A 450 13.45 -4.45 -6.89
C SER A 450 14.83 -4.97 -7.30
N ALA A 451 15.82 -5.05 -6.40
CA ALA A 451 17.09 -5.71 -6.69
C ALA A 451 16.96 -7.25 -6.84
N LEU A 452 15.87 -7.85 -6.36
CA LEU A 452 15.61 -9.28 -6.51
C LEU A 452 15.24 -9.68 -7.95
N LEU A 453 14.75 -8.72 -8.75
CA LEU A 453 14.39 -8.94 -10.17
C LEU A 453 15.61 -9.28 -11.03
N ASP A 454 16.78 -8.75 -10.66
CA ASP A 454 18.07 -9.05 -11.31
C ASP A 454 18.78 -10.26 -10.68
N ALA A 455 18.17 -10.91 -9.68
CA ALA A 455 18.69 -12.08 -8.98
C ALA A 455 17.67 -13.24 -8.93
N PRO A 456 17.14 -13.71 -10.08
CA PRO A 456 15.98 -14.60 -10.15
C PRO A 456 16.18 -15.96 -9.45
N SER A 457 17.39 -16.54 -9.48
CA SER A 457 17.72 -17.77 -8.72
C SER A 457 17.66 -17.56 -7.20
N LYS A 458 18.10 -16.39 -6.71
CA LYS A 458 18.02 -16.04 -5.29
C LYS A 458 16.58 -15.86 -4.84
N LEU A 459 15.75 -15.23 -5.68
CA LEU A 459 14.32 -15.04 -5.44
C LEU A 459 13.57 -16.38 -5.39
N GLU A 460 13.84 -17.31 -6.32
CA GLU A 460 13.26 -18.65 -6.27
C GLU A 460 13.62 -19.38 -4.96
N LYS A 461 14.90 -19.34 -4.55
CA LYS A 461 15.36 -19.94 -3.29
C LYS A 461 14.69 -19.33 -2.05
N MET A 462 14.37 -18.03 -2.07
CA MET A 462 13.57 -17.39 -1.02
C MET A 462 12.15 -17.97 -0.99
N ILE A 463 11.44 -17.97 -2.11
CA ILE A 463 10.03 -18.41 -2.17
C ILE A 463 9.88 -19.89 -1.79
N ARG A 464 10.74 -20.78 -2.32
CA ARG A 464 10.74 -22.21 -1.96
C ARG A 464 10.94 -22.42 -0.46
N GLY A 465 11.95 -21.79 0.13
CA GLY A 465 12.23 -21.93 1.56
C GLY A 465 11.15 -21.29 2.44
N MET A 466 10.59 -20.15 2.04
CA MET A 466 9.45 -19.53 2.73
C MET A 466 8.24 -20.46 2.72
N ASN A 467 7.94 -21.11 1.58
CA ASN A 467 6.88 -22.11 1.48
C ASN A 467 7.13 -23.31 2.39
N ALA A 468 8.37 -23.81 2.46
CA ALA A 468 8.75 -24.95 3.28
C ALA A 468 8.48 -24.75 4.78
N VAL A 469 8.60 -23.51 5.30
CA VAL A 469 8.53 -23.23 6.75
C VAL A 469 7.26 -22.51 7.22
N SER A 470 6.43 -21.98 6.31
CA SER A 470 5.25 -21.15 6.63
C SER A 470 3.98 -21.91 7.06
N GLY A 471 4.04 -23.25 7.15
CA GLY A 471 2.85 -24.05 7.47
C GLY A 471 1.75 -23.84 6.43
N GLU A 472 0.51 -23.62 6.87
CA GLU A 472 -0.63 -23.37 5.99
C GLU A 472 -0.63 -22.00 5.28
N VAL A 473 0.18 -21.03 5.75
CA VAL A 473 0.15 -19.66 5.21
C VAL A 473 0.77 -19.63 3.80
N PRO A 474 0.04 -19.17 2.75
CA PRO A 474 0.57 -19.10 1.39
C PRO A 474 1.56 -17.94 1.21
N ILE A 475 2.50 -18.13 0.28
CA ILE A 475 3.54 -17.15 -0.04
C ILE A 475 3.23 -16.46 -1.38
N THR A 476 3.21 -15.13 -1.37
CA THR A 476 2.93 -14.28 -2.55
C THR A 476 4.15 -13.41 -2.89
N ALA A 477 4.19 -12.81 -4.08
CA ALA A 477 5.29 -11.91 -4.47
C ALA A 477 4.83 -10.68 -5.25
N LYS A 478 5.27 -9.49 -4.80
CA LYS A 478 5.02 -8.21 -5.48
C LYS A 478 6.23 -7.72 -6.26
N ILE A 479 6.16 -7.75 -7.59
CA ILE A 479 7.24 -7.41 -8.54
C ILE A 479 6.98 -6.08 -9.28
N ARG A 480 7.95 -5.69 -10.10
CA ARG A 480 7.89 -4.62 -11.12
C ARG A 480 8.26 -5.20 -12.49
N MET A 481 7.99 -4.46 -13.57
CA MET A 481 8.37 -4.85 -14.96
C MET A 481 9.86 -5.23 -15.10
N GLY A 482 10.73 -4.62 -14.29
CA GLY A 482 12.17 -4.86 -14.25
C GLY A 482 12.91 -3.70 -13.59
N THR A 483 14.24 -3.74 -13.57
CA THR A 483 15.03 -2.66 -12.95
C THR A 483 15.29 -1.48 -13.89
N MET A 484 15.40 -1.73 -15.19
CA MET A 484 15.70 -0.71 -16.21
C MET A 484 14.46 -0.34 -17.05
N THR A 485 14.37 0.91 -17.49
CA THR A 485 13.37 1.38 -18.46
C THR A 485 13.69 0.81 -19.85
N GLY A 486 12.66 0.39 -20.60
CA GLY A 486 12.81 -0.18 -21.95
C GLY A 486 13.45 -1.59 -21.99
N LYS A 487 13.70 -2.21 -20.83
CA LYS A 487 14.19 -3.59 -20.71
C LYS A 487 13.40 -4.38 -19.66
N PRO A 488 12.10 -4.63 -19.89
CA PRO A 488 11.30 -5.43 -18.97
C PRO A 488 11.80 -6.87 -18.90
N ASN A 489 11.91 -7.44 -17.71
CA ASN A 489 12.30 -8.82 -17.44
C ASN A 489 11.30 -9.60 -16.57
N ALA A 490 10.19 -8.98 -16.16
CA ALA A 490 9.19 -9.59 -15.29
C ALA A 490 8.60 -10.90 -15.85
N HIS A 491 8.41 -11.02 -17.17
CA HIS A 491 8.02 -12.30 -17.80
C HIS A 491 8.92 -13.47 -17.35
N LYS A 492 10.26 -13.30 -17.37
CA LYS A 492 11.22 -14.32 -16.91
C LYS A 492 11.14 -14.57 -15.41
N THR A 493 10.86 -13.51 -14.63
CA THR A 493 10.63 -13.63 -13.19
C THR A 493 9.36 -14.43 -12.89
N ILE A 494 8.27 -14.18 -13.64
CA ILE A 494 6.98 -14.86 -13.53
C ILE A 494 7.13 -16.34 -13.92
N GLU A 495 7.75 -16.64 -15.08
CA GLU A 495 8.06 -18.02 -15.48
C GLU A 495 8.84 -18.74 -14.37
N ARG A 496 9.88 -18.11 -13.82
CA ARG A 496 10.68 -18.75 -12.77
C ARG A 496 9.92 -18.91 -11.46
N LEU A 497 8.97 -18.04 -11.12
CA LEU A 497 8.14 -18.16 -9.92
C LEU A 497 6.99 -19.18 -10.08
N ALA A 498 6.50 -19.38 -11.31
CA ALA A 498 5.45 -20.35 -11.64
C ALA A 498 6.01 -21.77 -11.86
N PHE A 499 7.09 -21.91 -12.64
CA PHE A 499 7.65 -23.18 -13.06
C PHE A 499 8.91 -23.61 -12.29
N GLY A 500 9.65 -22.66 -11.72
CA GLY A 500 11.01 -22.87 -11.23
C GLY A 500 12.08 -22.67 -12.30
N GLY A 501 13.34 -22.51 -11.89
CA GLY A 501 14.46 -22.50 -12.83
C GLY A 501 14.65 -23.88 -13.48
N PRO A 502 15.13 -23.98 -14.74
CA PRO A 502 15.38 -25.27 -15.40
C PRO A 502 16.19 -26.25 -14.53
N GLU A 503 17.15 -25.73 -13.77
CA GLU A 503 18.01 -26.49 -12.86
C GLU A 503 17.29 -27.10 -11.63
N LEU A 504 16.09 -26.61 -11.27
CA LEU A 504 15.31 -27.09 -10.13
C LEU A 504 13.94 -27.65 -10.53
N ARG A 505 13.38 -27.27 -11.69
CA ARG A 505 12.01 -27.61 -12.11
C ARG A 505 11.76 -29.13 -12.16
N GLU A 506 12.68 -29.90 -12.73
CA GLU A 506 12.55 -31.37 -12.84
C GLU A 506 12.80 -32.13 -11.53
N ARG A 507 13.36 -31.46 -10.51
CA ARG A 507 13.75 -32.04 -9.21
C ARG A 507 12.82 -31.63 -8.07
N LEU A 508 12.25 -30.42 -8.14
CA LEU A 508 11.48 -29.78 -7.06
C LEU A 508 10.13 -29.19 -7.53
N GLY A 509 9.75 -29.39 -8.79
CA GLY A 509 8.52 -28.83 -9.35
C GLY A 509 8.45 -27.30 -9.25
N ALA A 510 7.23 -26.76 -9.12
CA ALA A 510 6.99 -25.33 -8.97
C ALA A 510 7.52 -24.77 -7.63
N PRO A 511 7.90 -23.48 -7.55
CA PRO A 511 8.24 -22.82 -6.29
C PRO A 511 7.08 -22.64 -5.30
N GLY A 512 5.83 -22.79 -5.77
CA GLY A 512 4.61 -22.64 -4.96
C GLY A 512 4.20 -21.19 -4.67
N CYS A 513 4.47 -20.23 -5.57
CA CYS A 513 4.03 -18.84 -5.35
C CYS A 513 2.51 -18.72 -5.57
N ALA A 514 1.76 -18.42 -4.50
CA ALA A 514 0.29 -18.36 -4.49
C ALA A 514 -0.30 -17.31 -5.43
N ALA A 515 0.29 -16.12 -5.46
CA ALA A 515 -0.12 -15.02 -6.32
C ALA A 515 1.07 -14.10 -6.62
N ILE A 516 1.10 -13.57 -7.84
CA ILE A 516 2.09 -12.57 -8.25
C ILE A 516 1.37 -11.25 -8.54
N THR A 517 1.80 -10.17 -7.89
CA THR A 517 1.35 -8.81 -8.22
C THR A 517 2.39 -8.11 -9.09
N LEU A 518 2.04 -7.73 -10.32
CA LEU A 518 2.91 -6.96 -11.21
C LEU A 518 2.58 -5.47 -11.17
N HIS A 519 3.50 -4.65 -10.66
CA HIS A 519 3.45 -3.21 -10.91
C HIS A 519 3.95 -2.91 -12.33
N GLY A 520 3.10 -2.30 -13.16
CA GLY A 520 3.36 -1.94 -14.58
C GLY A 520 4.37 -0.80 -14.78
N ARG A 521 5.43 -0.71 -13.98
CA ARG A 521 6.57 0.21 -14.23
C ARG A 521 7.87 -0.47 -13.83
N SER A 522 8.96 -0.11 -14.50
CA SER A 522 10.31 -0.44 -14.05
C SER A 522 10.66 0.23 -12.72
N ARG A 523 11.77 -0.17 -12.09
CA ARG A 523 12.36 0.56 -10.96
C ARG A 523 12.74 1.97 -11.38
N GLN A 524 13.47 2.13 -12.49
CA GLN A 524 13.95 3.42 -12.99
C GLN A 524 12.82 4.42 -13.28
N GLN A 525 11.68 3.95 -13.80
CA GLN A 525 10.51 4.80 -14.06
C GLN A 525 9.90 5.37 -12.76
N ARG A 526 10.05 4.70 -11.61
CA ARG A 526 9.48 5.08 -10.30
C ARG A 526 8.01 5.50 -10.40
N TYR A 527 7.72 6.80 -10.45
CA TYR A 527 6.38 7.41 -10.62
C TYR A 527 6.27 8.37 -11.83
N THR A 528 7.35 8.53 -12.59
CA THR A 528 7.53 9.53 -13.67
C THR A 528 6.84 9.22 -15.00
N LYS A 529 6.30 8.01 -15.14
CA LYS A 529 5.60 7.50 -16.33
C LYS A 529 4.32 6.80 -15.90
N ASN A 530 3.39 6.64 -16.83
CA ASN A 530 2.18 5.85 -16.60
C ASN A 530 2.54 4.36 -16.46
N ALA A 531 1.65 3.60 -15.81
CA ALA A 531 1.73 2.15 -15.79
C ALA A 531 1.43 1.56 -17.17
N ASP A 532 2.24 0.58 -17.58
CA ASP A 532 2.12 -0.19 -18.81
C ASP A 532 1.20 -1.39 -18.58
N TRP A 533 -0.08 -1.19 -18.87
CA TRP A 533 -1.11 -2.22 -18.75
C TRP A 533 -1.15 -3.20 -19.92
N SER A 534 -0.56 -2.84 -21.07
CA SER A 534 -0.34 -3.77 -22.18
C SER A 534 0.67 -4.85 -21.78
N TYR A 535 1.77 -4.46 -21.15
CA TYR A 535 2.75 -5.41 -20.62
C TYR A 535 2.23 -6.24 -19.43
N ILE A 536 1.31 -5.68 -18.63
CA ILE A 536 0.57 -6.48 -17.64
C ILE A 536 -0.30 -7.53 -18.33
N ALA A 537 -0.98 -7.20 -19.43
CA ALA A 537 -1.80 -8.14 -20.19
C ALA A 537 -0.98 -9.29 -20.80
N GLU A 538 0.20 -9.00 -21.36
CA GLU A 538 1.15 -10.03 -21.83
C GLU A 538 1.53 -11.01 -20.70
N CYS A 539 1.83 -10.47 -19.51
CA CYS A 539 2.18 -11.27 -18.33
C CYS A 539 0.98 -12.05 -17.78
N ALA A 540 -0.24 -11.52 -17.87
CA ALA A 540 -1.47 -12.21 -17.47
C ALA A 540 -1.78 -13.38 -18.41
N ALA A 541 -1.64 -13.18 -19.72
CA ALA A 541 -1.77 -14.24 -20.73
C ALA A 541 -0.78 -15.38 -20.50
N LEU A 542 0.47 -15.06 -20.12
CA LEU A 542 1.47 -16.04 -19.70
C LEU A 542 0.99 -16.88 -18.50
N VAL A 543 0.52 -16.25 -17.41
CA VAL A 543 0.01 -16.97 -16.23
C VAL A 543 -1.25 -17.78 -16.55
N LYS A 544 -2.16 -17.26 -17.39
CA LYS A 544 -3.34 -18.00 -17.86
C LYS A 544 -2.93 -19.25 -18.64
N SER A 545 -1.95 -19.14 -19.54
CA SER A 545 -1.41 -20.28 -20.29
C SER A 545 -0.67 -21.30 -19.40
N TYR A 546 -0.12 -20.86 -18.27
CA TYR A 546 0.47 -21.75 -17.26
C TYR A 546 -0.60 -22.59 -16.58
N ASN A 547 -1.66 -21.95 -16.06
CA ASN A 547 -2.77 -22.65 -15.40
C ASN A 547 -3.39 -23.68 -16.37
N GLN A 548 -3.73 -23.26 -17.61
CA GLN A 548 -4.30 -24.15 -18.63
C GLN A 548 -3.44 -25.37 -18.95
N LYS A 549 -2.14 -25.19 -19.28
CA LYS A 549 -1.23 -26.31 -19.59
C LYS A 549 -1.04 -27.26 -18.41
N LYS A 550 -1.26 -26.79 -17.18
CA LYS A 550 -1.19 -27.61 -15.98
C LYS A 550 -2.44 -28.47 -15.83
N ASP A 551 -3.62 -27.90 -16.10
CA ASP A 551 -4.89 -28.63 -16.09
C ASP A 551 -4.83 -29.81 -17.09
N ASP A 552 -4.31 -29.56 -18.31
CA ASP A 552 -4.08 -30.60 -19.33
C ASP A 552 -3.09 -31.71 -18.89
N LEU A 553 -2.10 -31.37 -18.06
CA LEU A 553 -1.07 -32.30 -17.56
C LEU A 553 -1.56 -33.16 -16.38
N ILE A 554 -2.45 -32.64 -15.54
CA ILE A 554 -3.04 -33.38 -14.42
C ILE A 554 -3.90 -34.56 -14.92
N ASP A 555 -4.58 -34.37 -16.05
CA ASP A 555 -5.44 -35.40 -16.69
C ASP A 555 -4.63 -36.59 -17.28
N THR A 556 -3.29 -36.50 -17.35
CA THR A 556 -2.44 -37.44 -18.11
C THR A 556 -1.29 -38.07 -17.31
N ILE A 557 -1.64 -38.78 -16.22
CA ILE A 557 -0.90 -39.89 -15.55
C ILE A 557 -0.03 -39.52 -14.32
N MET A 558 0.28 -38.25 -14.00
CA MET A 558 0.91 -37.91 -12.70
C MET A 558 0.29 -36.69 -12.01
N GLU A 559 -0.45 -36.93 -10.92
CA GLU A 559 -0.89 -35.86 -10.01
C GLU A 559 0.33 -35.22 -9.30
N PRO A 560 0.53 -33.89 -9.39
CA PRO A 560 1.59 -33.22 -8.66
C PRO A 560 1.24 -33.15 -7.16
N ASP A 561 2.23 -33.44 -6.30
CA ASP A 561 2.06 -33.37 -4.84
C ASP A 561 1.50 -32.00 -4.41
N ALA A 562 0.31 -32.01 -3.81
CA ALA A 562 -0.43 -30.82 -3.40
C ALA A 562 0.37 -29.86 -2.51
N ARG A 563 1.39 -30.37 -1.79
CA ARG A 563 2.32 -29.57 -0.98
C ARG A 563 3.25 -28.69 -1.80
N THR A 564 3.54 -29.06 -3.04
CA THR A 564 4.42 -28.30 -3.95
C THR A 564 3.67 -27.22 -4.74
N LEU A 565 2.36 -27.14 -4.57
CA LEU A 565 1.48 -26.30 -5.37
C LEU A 565 1.18 -24.95 -4.71
N PRO A 566 0.91 -23.91 -5.52
CA PRO A 566 0.78 -22.55 -5.01
C PRO A 566 -0.47 -22.28 -4.16
N ASN A 567 -1.62 -22.94 -4.41
CA ASN A 567 -2.88 -22.61 -3.72
C ASN A 567 -4.00 -23.68 -3.63
N ALA A 568 -3.84 -24.85 -4.26
CA ALA A 568 -4.83 -25.94 -4.30
C ALA A 568 -4.23 -27.17 -5.05
N PRO A 569 -4.92 -28.31 -5.16
CA PRO A 569 -4.55 -29.43 -6.05
C PRO A 569 -4.51 -29.03 -7.54
N ASP A 570 -5.44 -28.18 -7.98
CA ASP A 570 -5.36 -27.50 -9.28
C ASP A 570 -4.11 -26.59 -9.36
N GLY A 571 -3.58 -26.16 -8.22
CA GLY A 571 -2.41 -25.31 -8.06
C GLY A 571 -2.47 -24.05 -8.92
N ARG A 572 -3.64 -23.42 -9.01
CA ARG A 572 -3.83 -22.14 -9.69
C ARG A 572 -2.92 -21.06 -9.11
N LEU A 573 -2.14 -20.41 -9.98
CA LEU A 573 -1.43 -19.17 -9.67
C LEU A 573 -2.33 -17.98 -10.06
N TYR A 574 -2.61 -17.09 -9.09
CA TYR A 574 -3.33 -15.84 -9.37
C TYR A 574 -2.39 -14.72 -9.82
N PHE A 575 -2.89 -13.82 -10.67
CA PHE A 575 -2.14 -12.68 -11.18
C PHE A 575 -2.88 -11.36 -10.98
N ILE A 576 -2.21 -10.40 -10.34
CA ILE A 576 -2.81 -9.14 -9.87
C ILE A 576 -2.12 -7.96 -10.57
N GLY A 577 -2.90 -7.14 -11.27
CA GLY A 577 -2.41 -5.93 -11.93
C GLY A 577 -2.22 -4.78 -10.95
N ASN A 578 -1.21 -3.94 -11.15
CA ASN A 578 -0.98 -2.78 -10.28
C ASN A 578 -0.38 -1.57 -11.02
N GLY A 579 -1.01 -0.41 -10.85
CA GLY A 579 -0.50 0.88 -11.32
C GLY A 579 -1.60 1.79 -11.84
N ASP A 580 -1.59 3.05 -11.40
CA ASP A 580 -2.40 4.17 -11.92
C ASP A 580 -3.94 4.03 -12.00
N CYS A 581 -4.52 2.93 -11.52
CA CYS A 581 -5.96 2.79 -11.24
C CYS A 581 -6.45 3.92 -10.30
N TYR A 582 -7.39 4.74 -10.77
CA TYR A 582 -7.93 5.91 -10.06
C TYR A 582 -9.47 6.06 -10.13
N SER A 583 -10.15 5.15 -10.79
CA SER A 583 -11.61 5.09 -10.88
C SER A 583 -12.10 3.64 -11.00
N HIS A 584 -13.41 3.45 -10.83
CA HIS A 584 -14.07 2.18 -11.18
C HIS A 584 -13.89 1.82 -12.66
N ILE A 585 -13.88 2.81 -13.57
CA ILE A 585 -13.63 2.59 -15.00
C ILE A 585 -12.24 1.99 -15.19
N ASP A 586 -11.19 2.62 -14.64
CA ASP A 586 -9.82 2.07 -14.71
C ASP A 586 -9.78 0.64 -14.16
N TYR A 587 -10.40 0.39 -13.01
CA TYR A 587 -10.40 -0.93 -12.38
C TYR A 587 -11.05 -2.00 -13.27
N LEU A 588 -12.25 -1.73 -13.78
CA LEU A 588 -13.03 -2.65 -14.61
C LEU A 588 -12.34 -2.87 -15.97
N ASP A 589 -11.86 -1.80 -16.61
CA ASP A 589 -11.09 -1.88 -17.86
C ASP A 589 -9.79 -2.66 -17.69
N HIS A 590 -9.10 -2.52 -16.56
CA HIS A 590 -7.87 -3.27 -16.27
C HIS A 590 -8.15 -4.76 -16.03
N VAL A 591 -9.22 -5.12 -15.30
CA VAL A 591 -9.63 -6.52 -15.14
C VAL A 591 -10.03 -7.12 -16.50
N GLN A 592 -10.92 -6.43 -17.24
CA GLN A 592 -11.47 -6.93 -18.50
C GLN A 592 -10.43 -7.01 -19.63
N ASN A 593 -9.66 -5.94 -19.86
CA ASN A 593 -8.78 -5.84 -21.02
C ASN A 593 -7.38 -6.42 -20.77
N SER A 594 -6.89 -6.43 -19.54
CA SER A 594 -5.60 -7.07 -19.20
C SER A 594 -5.74 -8.51 -18.70
N GLY A 595 -6.95 -9.01 -18.41
CA GLY A 595 -7.17 -10.40 -18.03
C GLY A 595 -6.51 -10.81 -16.70
N VAL A 596 -6.33 -9.85 -15.78
CA VAL A 596 -5.84 -10.09 -14.41
C VAL A 596 -6.98 -10.61 -13.53
N ASP A 597 -6.69 -11.44 -12.51
CA ASP A 597 -7.72 -11.94 -11.59
C ASP A 597 -8.30 -10.81 -10.71
N SER A 598 -7.48 -9.80 -10.38
CA SER A 598 -7.88 -8.60 -9.63
C SER A 598 -6.88 -7.45 -9.86
N VAL A 599 -7.25 -6.24 -9.44
CA VAL A 599 -6.39 -5.04 -9.50
C VAL A 599 -6.08 -4.53 -8.10
N MET A 600 -4.80 -4.23 -7.88
CA MET A 600 -4.31 -3.61 -6.66
C MET A 600 -4.26 -2.08 -6.80
N VAL A 601 -5.04 -1.41 -5.96
CA VAL A 601 -5.16 0.06 -5.88
C VAL A 601 -4.16 0.60 -4.85
N ALA A 602 -3.40 1.63 -5.23
CA ALA A 602 -2.37 2.24 -4.39
C ALA A 602 -2.66 3.72 -4.14
N ARG A 603 -2.00 4.63 -4.89
CA ARG A 603 -2.16 6.09 -4.75
C ARG A 603 -3.62 6.54 -4.95
N GLY A 604 -4.41 5.83 -5.77
CA GLY A 604 -5.83 6.16 -5.95
C GLY A 604 -6.63 6.11 -4.65
N ALA A 605 -6.40 5.10 -3.81
CA ALA A 605 -7.03 4.99 -2.49
C ALA A 605 -6.54 6.08 -1.52
N LEU A 606 -5.25 6.47 -1.56
CA LEU A 606 -4.73 7.57 -0.73
C LEU A 606 -5.37 8.92 -1.09
N VAL A 607 -5.65 9.16 -2.37
CA VAL A 607 -6.31 10.39 -2.84
C VAL A 607 -7.82 10.35 -2.55
N LYS A 608 -8.48 9.20 -2.77
CA LYS A 608 -9.89 8.97 -2.41
C LYS A 608 -10.12 7.52 -1.95
N PRO A 609 -10.28 7.25 -0.63
CA PRO A 609 -10.46 5.87 -0.16
C PRO A 609 -11.79 5.25 -0.59
N TRP A 610 -12.80 6.05 -0.94
CA TRP A 610 -14.07 5.58 -1.52
C TRP A 610 -13.95 5.13 -2.99
N ILE A 611 -12.74 5.06 -3.56
CA ILE A 611 -12.53 4.36 -4.84
C ILE A 611 -13.00 2.90 -4.80
N PHE A 612 -12.93 2.25 -3.63
CA PHE A 612 -13.45 0.90 -3.46
C PHE A 612 -14.99 0.85 -3.52
N GLU A 613 -15.66 1.90 -3.02
CA GLU A 613 -17.11 2.07 -3.08
C GLU A 613 -17.56 2.38 -4.53
N GLU A 614 -16.78 3.19 -5.27
CA GLU A 614 -16.97 3.39 -6.71
C GLU A 614 -16.85 2.07 -7.49
N ILE A 615 -15.84 1.25 -7.18
CA ILE A 615 -15.61 -0.06 -7.83
C ILE A 615 -16.79 -1.00 -7.56
N GLU A 616 -17.27 -1.06 -6.33
CA GLU A 616 -18.43 -1.87 -5.93
C GLU A 616 -19.73 -1.44 -6.62
N GLN A 617 -19.96 -0.12 -6.74
CA GLN A 617 -21.19 0.41 -7.32
C GLN A 617 -21.12 0.60 -8.85
N GLY A 618 -19.93 0.51 -9.45
CA GLY A 618 -19.72 0.73 -10.88
C GLY A 618 -20.00 2.17 -11.34
N GLN A 619 -19.82 3.17 -10.46
CA GLN A 619 -20.10 4.58 -10.76
C GLN A 619 -19.11 5.55 -10.10
N HIS A 620 -19.06 6.79 -10.58
CA HIS A 620 -18.28 7.85 -9.95
C HIS A 620 -19.02 8.43 -8.75
N LEU A 621 -18.30 8.69 -7.65
CA LEU A 621 -18.88 9.23 -6.42
C LEU A 621 -18.28 10.59 -6.08
N ASP A 622 -19.10 11.63 -6.23
CA ASP A 622 -18.78 13.01 -5.86
C ASP A 622 -19.10 13.27 -4.38
N LYS A 623 -18.28 12.70 -3.49
CA LYS A 623 -18.44 12.87 -2.04
C LYS A 623 -18.33 14.35 -1.65
N SER A 624 -19.35 14.86 -0.97
CA SER A 624 -19.41 16.23 -0.49
C SER A 624 -18.23 16.55 0.45
N ALA A 625 -17.95 17.84 0.63
CA ALA A 625 -16.91 18.29 1.56
C ALA A 625 -17.12 17.76 3.00
N SER A 626 -18.38 17.64 3.43
CA SER A 626 -18.75 17.10 4.74
C SER A 626 -18.50 15.60 4.86
N GLU A 627 -18.87 14.79 3.85
CA GLU A 627 -18.53 13.35 3.83
C GLU A 627 -17.01 13.12 3.80
N ARG A 628 -16.28 13.94 3.03
CA ARG A 628 -14.81 13.86 2.99
C ARG A 628 -14.18 14.22 4.35
N LEU A 629 -14.75 15.19 5.07
CA LEU A 629 -14.35 15.52 6.43
C LEU A 629 -14.71 14.40 7.45
N GLN A 630 -15.82 13.67 7.26
CA GLN A 630 -16.15 12.51 8.08
C GLN A 630 -15.13 11.37 7.93
N TYR A 631 -14.50 11.17 6.76
CA TYR A 631 -13.40 10.22 6.63
C TYR A 631 -12.15 10.64 7.43
N VAL A 632 -11.90 11.95 7.56
CA VAL A 632 -10.85 12.51 8.44
C VAL A 632 -11.20 12.28 9.91
N GLU A 633 -12.47 12.44 10.29
CA GLU A 633 -12.96 12.10 11.63
C GLU A 633 -12.74 10.61 11.94
N LYS A 634 -13.19 9.71 11.05
CA LYS A 634 -12.99 8.25 11.17
C LYS A 634 -11.52 7.88 11.35
N PHE A 635 -10.64 8.43 10.50
CA PHE A 635 -9.20 8.20 10.63
C PHE A 635 -8.69 8.62 12.01
N THR A 636 -9.16 9.76 12.51
CA THR A 636 -8.78 10.25 13.82
C THR A 636 -9.25 9.32 14.93
N ARG A 637 -10.51 8.88 14.92
CA ARG A 637 -11.06 7.92 15.90
C ARG A 637 -10.28 6.61 15.90
N TYR A 638 -10.05 6.01 14.73
CA TYR A 638 -9.30 4.75 14.61
C TYR A 638 -7.81 4.92 14.96
N GLY A 639 -7.23 6.10 14.73
CA GLY A 639 -5.87 6.43 15.15
C GLY A 639 -5.72 6.50 16.67
N LEU A 640 -6.68 7.14 17.37
CA LEU A 640 -6.71 7.18 18.84
C LEU A 640 -6.88 5.78 19.45
N GLU A 641 -7.63 4.89 18.78
CA GLU A 641 -7.76 3.49 19.17
C GLU A 641 -6.47 2.68 18.92
N ALA A 642 -5.83 2.87 17.76
CA ALA A 642 -4.64 2.11 17.35
C ALA A 642 -3.35 2.53 18.07
N TRP A 643 -3.20 3.83 18.36
CA TRP A 643 -1.98 4.44 18.92
C TRP A 643 -2.13 5.04 20.32
N GLY A 644 -3.36 5.22 20.80
CA GLY A 644 -3.67 5.77 22.12
C GLY A 644 -4.35 7.14 22.08
N SER A 645 -5.14 7.42 23.11
CA SER A 645 -5.79 8.71 23.37
C SER A 645 -5.02 9.59 24.36
N ASP A 646 -3.78 9.22 24.70
CA ASP A 646 -2.83 10.06 25.43
C ASP A 646 -2.12 11.05 24.49
N GLU A 647 -1.27 11.91 25.04
CA GLU A 647 -0.53 12.91 24.25
C GLU A 647 0.32 12.27 23.14
N MET A 648 0.95 11.13 23.42
CA MET A 648 1.80 10.41 22.47
C MET A 648 0.98 9.84 21.30
N GLY A 649 -0.14 9.18 21.59
CA GLY A 649 -1.04 8.61 20.59
C GLY A 649 -1.75 9.69 19.77
N ILE A 650 -2.12 10.83 20.36
CA ILE A 650 -2.66 12.00 19.65
C ILE A 650 -1.65 12.58 18.65
N GLY A 651 -0.40 12.82 19.06
CA GLY A 651 0.63 13.32 18.14
C GLY A 651 1.01 12.30 17.06
N THR A 652 0.94 11.00 17.37
CA THR A 652 1.13 9.92 16.38
C THR A 652 0.00 9.90 15.36
N THR A 653 -1.26 9.98 15.83
CA THR A 653 -2.47 10.08 14.99
C THR A 653 -2.39 11.30 14.07
N ARG A 654 -2.06 12.46 14.64
CA ARG A 654 -1.88 13.72 13.90
C ARG A 654 -0.85 13.56 12.79
N ARG A 655 0.33 13.02 13.10
CA ARG A 655 1.40 12.82 12.12
C ARG A 655 0.95 11.98 10.93
N PHE A 656 0.32 10.83 11.17
CA PHE A 656 -0.13 9.96 10.08
C PHE A 656 -1.32 10.53 9.31
N LEU A 657 -2.21 11.28 9.98
CA LEU A 657 -3.29 12.03 9.32
C LEU A 657 -2.73 13.11 8.38
N LEU A 658 -1.73 13.88 8.80
CA LEU A 658 -1.11 14.92 7.96
C LEU A 658 -0.35 14.34 6.76
N GLU A 659 0.33 13.20 6.92
CA GLU A 659 0.92 12.48 5.78
C GLU A 659 -0.19 11.98 4.82
N TRP A 660 -1.40 11.60 5.31
CA TRP A 660 -2.54 11.22 4.45
C TRP A 660 -3.19 12.41 3.74
N LEU A 661 -3.39 13.54 4.44
CA LEU A 661 -3.89 14.78 3.84
C LEU A 661 -2.99 15.27 2.68
N SER A 662 -1.68 15.00 2.74
CA SER A 662 -0.73 15.26 1.64
C SER A 662 -0.97 14.44 0.35
N PHE A 663 -1.87 13.46 0.40
CA PHE A 663 -2.44 12.79 -0.78
C PHE A 663 -3.91 13.18 -1.02
N ALA A 664 -4.73 13.23 0.03
CA ALA A 664 -6.16 13.50 -0.09
C ALA A 664 -6.48 14.87 -0.71
N HIS A 665 -5.64 15.88 -0.48
CA HIS A 665 -5.82 17.21 -1.08
C HIS A 665 -5.72 17.22 -2.62
N ARG A 666 -5.15 16.17 -3.22
CA ARG A 666 -5.05 16.01 -4.68
C ARG A 666 -6.38 15.59 -5.32
N TYR A 667 -7.42 15.27 -4.54
CA TYR A 667 -8.74 14.94 -5.07
C TYR A 667 -9.43 16.19 -5.63
N VAL A 668 -9.87 16.10 -6.88
CA VAL A 668 -10.71 17.10 -7.53
C VAL A 668 -12.14 16.54 -7.57
N PRO A 669 -13.14 17.23 -7.01
CA PRO A 669 -14.54 16.79 -7.03
C PRO A 669 -15.07 16.55 -8.44
N ALA A 670 -15.83 15.46 -8.63
CA ALA A 670 -16.27 15.07 -9.97
C ALA A 670 -17.21 16.11 -10.60
N GLY A 671 -18.07 16.77 -9.82
CA GLY A 671 -18.99 17.79 -10.29
C GLY A 671 -18.34 19.10 -10.77
N ILE A 672 -17.05 19.33 -10.49
CA ILE A 672 -16.30 20.51 -10.98
C ILE A 672 -15.33 20.20 -12.12
N LEU A 673 -15.20 18.92 -12.50
CA LEU A 673 -14.44 18.52 -13.69
C LEU A 673 -15.26 18.77 -14.96
N GLU A 674 -14.60 19.18 -16.04
CA GLU A 674 -15.24 19.32 -17.37
C GLU A 674 -15.53 17.94 -17.96
N HIS A 675 -14.65 16.96 -17.73
CA HIS A 675 -14.71 15.61 -18.29
C HIS A 675 -14.32 14.53 -17.26
N LEU A 676 -14.92 13.35 -17.41
CA LEU A 676 -14.60 12.13 -16.66
C LEU A 676 -14.12 11.04 -17.65
N PRO A 677 -13.26 10.09 -17.23
CA PRO A 677 -12.63 9.99 -15.91
C PRO A 677 -11.41 10.92 -15.74
N PRO A 678 -11.11 11.39 -14.52
CA PRO A 678 -9.86 12.10 -14.22
C PRO A 678 -8.67 11.13 -14.27
N SER A 679 -7.47 11.59 -14.69
CA SER A 679 -6.24 10.79 -14.53
C SER A 679 -5.54 11.07 -13.21
N LEU A 680 -4.95 10.04 -12.61
CA LEU A 680 -4.13 10.14 -11.40
C LEU A 680 -2.92 11.09 -11.53
N GLN A 681 -2.46 11.30 -12.76
CA GLN A 681 -1.30 12.14 -13.08
C GLN A 681 -1.70 13.58 -13.45
N ASP A 682 -3.00 13.84 -13.62
CA ASP A 682 -3.52 15.18 -13.87
C ASP A 682 -3.44 15.99 -12.56
N ARG A 683 -3.06 17.27 -12.65
CA ARG A 683 -2.92 18.17 -11.49
C ARG A 683 -3.84 19.38 -11.64
N PRO A 684 -4.61 19.74 -10.60
CA PRO A 684 -5.50 20.89 -10.69
C PRO A 684 -4.69 22.18 -10.86
N PRO A 685 -5.10 23.10 -11.76
CA PRO A 685 -4.72 24.51 -11.65
C PRO A 685 -5.30 25.11 -10.36
N ALA A 686 -4.92 26.35 -10.01
CA ALA A 686 -5.50 27.04 -8.87
C ALA A 686 -7.02 27.19 -9.04
N TYR A 687 -7.79 26.60 -8.12
CA TYR A 687 -9.25 26.56 -8.17
C TYR A 687 -9.85 26.82 -6.78
N ARG A 688 -11.09 27.32 -6.74
CA ARG A 688 -11.91 27.37 -5.53
C ARG A 688 -12.90 26.20 -5.56
N GLY A 689 -13.10 25.55 -4.42
CA GLY A 689 -14.13 24.52 -4.28
C GLY A 689 -15.54 25.09 -4.33
N ARG A 690 -16.56 24.22 -4.37
CA ARG A 690 -17.99 24.62 -4.30
C ARG A 690 -18.35 25.33 -3.01
N ASN A 691 -17.53 25.20 -1.96
CA ASN A 691 -17.62 25.92 -0.70
C ASN A 691 -16.22 26.04 -0.05
N ASP A 692 -16.15 26.74 1.07
CA ASP A 692 -14.88 27.03 1.74
C ASP A 692 -14.24 25.79 2.37
N LEU A 693 -15.03 24.82 2.86
CA LEU A 693 -14.51 23.54 3.35
C LEU A 693 -13.91 22.69 2.21
N GLU A 694 -14.54 22.69 1.04
CA GLU A 694 -14.00 22.03 -0.15
C GLU A 694 -12.68 22.67 -0.60
N THR A 695 -12.60 24.00 -0.53
CA THR A 695 -11.38 24.77 -0.81
C THR A 695 -10.28 24.46 0.20
N LEU A 696 -10.62 24.40 1.50
CA LEU A 696 -9.69 24.03 2.57
C LEU A 696 -9.14 22.61 2.40
N LEU A 697 -10.00 21.65 2.06
CA LEU A 697 -9.62 20.25 1.80
C LEU A 697 -8.76 20.08 0.53
N ALA A 698 -8.81 21.02 -0.41
CA ALA A 698 -8.00 21.03 -1.63
C ALA A 698 -6.63 21.75 -1.46
N SER A 699 -6.45 22.51 -0.37
CA SER A 699 -5.23 23.29 -0.12
C SER A 699 -3.98 22.40 -0.11
N ASP A 700 -2.92 22.83 -0.80
CA ASP A 700 -1.60 22.21 -0.75
C ASP A 700 -0.70 22.77 0.37
N ASN A 701 -1.22 23.70 1.17
CA ASN A 701 -0.54 24.25 2.34
C ASN A 701 -0.71 23.34 3.57
N TYR A 702 0.41 22.83 4.10
CA TYR A 702 0.41 21.95 5.26
C TYR A 702 -0.13 22.62 6.55
N MET A 703 -0.13 23.95 6.63
CA MET A 703 -0.74 24.69 7.74
C MET A 703 -2.26 24.58 7.74
N ASP A 704 -2.89 24.37 6.58
CA ASP A 704 -4.33 24.09 6.52
C ASP A 704 -4.64 22.64 6.90
N TRP A 705 -3.76 21.69 6.56
CA TRP A 705 -3.84 20.31 7.05
C TRP A 705 -3.69 20.27 8.58
N MET A 706 -2.82 21.11 9.16
CA MET A 706 -2.71 21.31 10.61
C MET A 706 -4.05 21.76 11.19
N LYS A 707 -4.68 22.84 10.67
CA LYS A 707 -6.00 23.31 11.11
C LYS A 707 -7.07 22.21 11.03
N ILE A 708 -7.11 21.44 9.93
CA ILE A 708 -8.02 20.28 9.77
C ILE A 708 -7.78 19.25 10.89
N SER A 709 -6.52 18.95 11.22
CA SER A 709 -6.21 18.01 12.31
C SER A 709 -6.65 18.56 13.69
N GLU A 710 -6.62 19.88 13.89
CA GLU A 710 -7.00 20.53 15.15
C GLU A 710 -8.51 20.49 15.40
N MET A 711 -9.34 20.37 14.35
CA MET A 711 -10.80 20.17 14.48
C MET A 711 -11.16 18.93 15.31
N PHE A 712 -10.30 17.89 15.28
CA PHE A 712 -10.56 16.61 15.95
C PHE A 712 -9.57 16.29 17.08
N LEU A 713 -8.31 16.70 16.95
CA LEU A 713 -7.23 16.43 17.91
C LEU A 713 -6.89 17.63 18.81
N GLY A 714 -7.63 18.74 18.69
CA GLY A 714 -7.36 20.01 19.36
C GLY A 714 -6.01 20.62 19.00
N PRO A 715 -5.59 21.71 19.68
CA PRO A 715 -4.35 22.42 19.37
C PRO A 715 -3.10 21.54 19.45
N ALA A 716 -2.21 21.68 18.46
CA ALA A 716 -0.95 20.96 18.41
C ALA A 716 -0.11 21.10 19.69
N HIS A 717 0.77 20.12 19.97
CA HIS A 717 1.79 20.30 20.99
C HIS A 717 2.77 21.38 20.54
N LYS A 718 3.23 22.26 21.42
CA LYS A 718 4.18 23.35 21.08
C LYS A 718 5.45 22.88 20.37
N ASP A 719 5.90 21.68 20.71
CA ASP A 719 7.10 21.03 20.13
C ASP A 719 6.76 20.10 18.96
N PHE A 720 5.49 19.95 18.58
CA PHE A 720 5.08 19.16 17.42
C PHE A 720 5.52 19.87 16.14
N LYS A 721 6.36 19.18 15.36
CA LYS A 721 6.84 19.66 14.06
C LYS A 721 6.41 18.67 12.99
N PHE A 722 5.63 19.16 12.03
CA PHE A 722 5.34 18.44 10.80
C PHE A 722 6.09 19.08 9.65
N GLN A 723 6.82 18.26 8.90
CA GLN A 723 7.32 18.62 7.59
C GLN A 723 6.86 17.51 6.63
N PRO A 724 6.03 17.83 5.62
CA PRO A 724 5.55 16.87 4.65
C PRO A 724 6.72 16.05 4.07
N LYS A 725 6.57 14.71 4.02
CA LYS A 725 7.54 13.84 3.32
C LYS A 725 7.72 14.26 1.85
N HIS A 726 6.67 14.85 1.29
CA HIS A 726 6.59 15.41 -0.04
C HIS A 726 6.87 16.92 0.02
N LYS A 727 8.12 17.34 -0.23
CA LYS A 727 8.47 18.79 -0.34
C LYS A 727 8.01 19.40 -1.68
N SER A 728 6.80 19.04 -2.08
CA SER A 728 6.12 19.39 -3.31
C SER A 728 5.06 20.43 -3.00
N ASN A 729 5.40 21.70 -3.27
CA ASN A 729 4.53 22.88 -3.24
C ASN A 729 3.96 23.33 -1.87
N SER A 730 4.09 22.55 -0.79
CA SER A 730 3.73 23.00 0.56
C SER A 730 4.70 24.08 1.07
N TYR A 731 4.49 25.33 0.67
CA TYR A 731 5.27 26.48 1.09
C TYR A 731 4.69 27.11 2.36
N GLU A 732 5.59 27.54 3.26
CA GLU A 732 5.27 28.53 4.28
C GLU A 732 5.19 29.89 3.56
N ILE A 733 3.97 30.37 3.32
CA ILE A 733 3.76 31.73 2.83
C ILE A 733 3.90 32.63 4.06
N GLU A 734 5.04 33.32 4.17
CA GLU A 734 5.10 34.52 5.00
C GLU A 734 4.05 35.50 4.47
N ALA A 735 3.07 35.83 5.31
CA ALA A 735 2.05 36.79 4.97
C ALA A 735 2.66 38.20 5.01
N GLU A 736 3.20 38.65 3.88
CA GLU A 736 3.32 40.08 3.62
C GLU A 736 1.89 40.67 3.59
N GLY A 737 1.67 41.74 4.38
CA GLY A 737 0.35 42.34 4.62
C GLY A 737 -0.04 43.44 3.63
#